data_AF-A0A6V8L5Z0-F1
#
_entry.id   AF-A0A6V8L5Z0-F1
#
_cell.length_a   1.000
_cell.length_b   1.000
_cell.length_c   1.000
_cell.angle_alpha   90.00
_cell.angle_beta   90.00
_cell.angle_gamma   90.00
#
_symmetry.space_group_name_H-M   'P 1'
#
loop_
_entity.id
_entity.type
_entity.pdbx_description
1 polymer ?
#
loop_
_entity_poly.entity_id
_entity_poly.type
_entity_poly.pdbx_seq_one_letter_code
_entity_poly.pdbx_strand_id
1 'polypeptide(L)'
;MYQCGSDLRRALVRAARVVNGIDFLEVSADQRRLFVTFVLPLTGADRVPAGPPLAVHHVTVEGGVRRRGIAVTAVSAAGRVLTVDVSQEGDFSTYTLRLRGTDPDRPDDPPQGFDPRLSAVDFSFKAGCDNEFDCPTPPAPPPAPLAPAPDIDYLAKDYDSLRRLMLDRLATTLPGWTERSPADLQVTLVELLAYAADRLSYRQDAAGTEAYLATARHRVSVRRHARLLDYRMHDGANARAFVHFEVNQDFAVAPPQTDPVTGVVLDAPVRLLAGAPDAATPPLVFLPLHGQALRVAHNAIDLYAWGERDCVLVTGATTASLVDGDLSLVAGDLLLLDGARPQVVRLTGVRALNDPVTGTDVVDVTWDPADALRADLPLTGAVARGNIVAVDHGEPFTGERPLPPAAPESGRYRPRLPRAPLTSGTPYDATVPAALVPHRDPAAALPAAQLHSPGIVWSARPDLLASNAFDPGFVAEVEADGTALLRFGDDAYGRAPEAGEPFTARYRVGSGAAGNLPAGAITGMVPADGRVVRVSNPLPAAGGVDPESAALVKLLAPHAFRRQERAVTEADYAAVTQRHPGVQKAVARLRWTGSWHTVFITVDRLGGAEVTPEFEAELRDFLERYRRAGHDVEIDGPVPVPLYLELAVCVQPNALAPAVKAALQEALGALFHPDNFTFGQSLYLSQVYRAALAVPGVASVRTTAFHRYGHRAPATVPEVVTAGPLEILRLANDPNFPEHGRLELTVAGGR
;
A
#
# COMPACT_ATOMS: atom_id res chain seq x y z
N MET A 1 29.60 -3.97 -12.95
CA MET A 1 30.41 -4.54 -14.05
C MET A 1 31.71 -3.73 -14.07
N TYR A 2 32.84 -4.40 -13.85
CA TYR A 2 34.18 -3.80 -13.73
C TYR A 2 34.91 -3.79 -15.09
N GLN A 3 35.93 -2.93 -15.16
CA GLN A 3 37.12 -2.89 -16.05
C GLN A 3 36.90 -2.46 -17.52
N CYS A 4 37.77 -1.69 -18.18
CA CYS A 4 39.07 -1.09 -17.84
C CYS A 4 39.43 -0.01 -18.89
N GLY A 5 40.46 0.79 -18.63
CA GLY A 5 41.18 1.56 -19.65
C GLY A 5 42.28 2.45 -19.03
N SER A 6 43.51 1.97 -18.84
CA SER A 6 44.57 1.75 -19.86
C SER A 6 45.37 3.00 -20.20
N ASP A 7 46.65 2.78 -20.54
CA ASP A 7 47.66 3.66 -21.14
C ASP A 7 47.26 4.38 -22.46
N LEU A 8 45.96 4.61 -22.69
CA LEU A 8 45.39 5.19 -23.91
C LEU A 8 45.74 6.69 -24.08
N ARG A 9 45.93 7.42 -22.98
CA ARG A 9 46.18 8.88 -23.03
C ARG A 9 47.53 9.22 -23.70
N ARG A 10 48.60 8.45 -23.46
CA ARG A 10 49.93 8.68 -24.09
C ARG A 10 49.92 8.35 -25.58
N ALA A 11 49.21 7.30 -25.99
CA ALA A 11 49.03 6.93 -27.40
C ALA A 11 48.18 7.98 -28.17
N LEU A 12 47.13 8.51 -27.54
CA LEU A 12 46.30 9.58 -28.11
C LEU A 12 47.08 10.89 -28.29
N VAL A 13 47.96 11.24 -27.35
CA VAL A 13 48.82 12.43 -27.45
C VAL A 13 49.84 12.29 -28.60
N ARG A 14 50.43 11.09 -28.80
CA ARG A 14 51.30 10.81 -29.97
C ARG A 14 50.54 10.93 -31.30
N ALA A 15 49.30 10.43 -31.36
CA ALA A 15 48.49 10.44 -32.58
C ALA A 15 47.93 11.84 -32.92
N ALA A 16 47.53 12.62 -31.91
CA ALA A 16 46.89 13.92 -32.12
C ALA A 16 47.87 15.01 -32.62
N ARG A 17 49.14 14.97 -32.20
CA ARG A 17 50.17 15.99 -32.53
C ARG A 17 49.78 17.46 -32.25
N VAL A 18 48.79 17.71 -31.37
CA VAL A 18 48.33 19.08 -31.00
C VAL A 18 48.85 19.52 -29.62
N VAL A 19 49.02 18.58 -28.69
CA VAL A 19 49.51 18.83 -27.33
C VAL A 19 50.69 17.91 -27.02
N ASN A 20 51.63 18.36 -26.17
CA ASN A 20 52.79 17.58 -25.77
C ASN A 20 52.72 17.17 -24.28
N GLY A 21 53.54 16.22 -23.85
CA GLY A 21 53.59 15.74 -22.47
C GLY A 21 54.92 15.05 -22.16
N ILE A 22 55.23 14.92 -20.87
CA ILE A 22 56.43 14.23 -20.39
C ILE A 22 56.24 12.72 -20.59
N ASP A 23 57.23 12.06 -21.18
CA ASP A 23 57.24 10.61 -21.39
C ASP A 23 57.92 9.93 -20.19
N PHE A 24 59.17 10.33 -19.91
CA PHE A 24 59.97 9.89 -18.77
C PHE A 24 61.10 10.90 -18.47
N LEU A 25 61.74 10.75 -17.30
CA LEU A 25 62.83 11.60 -16.83
C LEU A 25 64.00 10.72 -16.39
N GLU A 26 65.21 11.08 -16.83
CA GLU A 26 66.47 10.46 -16.41
C GLU A 26 67.34 11.46 -15.65
N VAL A 27 68.06 10.97 -14.64
CA VAL A 27 68.99 11.76 -13.85
C VAL A 27 70.40 11.47 -14.31
N SER A 28 71.20 12.50 -14.55
CA SER A 28 72.61 12.36 -14.90
C SER A 28 73.42 11.71 -13.78
N ALA A 29 74.57 11.10 -14.13
CA ALA A 29 75.49 10.54 -13.13
C ALA A 29 76.04 11.58 -12.13
N ASP A 30 76.13 12.86 -12.52
CA ASP A 30 76.53 13.98 -11.65
C ASP A 30 75.38 14.52 -10.78
N GLN A 31 74.16 13.99 -10.95
CA GLN A 31 72.93 14.28 -10.20
C GLN A 31 72.51 15.75 -10.13
N ARG A 32 73.06 16.58 -11.02
CA ARG A 32 72.72 17.99 -11.16
C ARG A 32 72.07 18.32 -12.49
N ARG A 33 71.96 17.33 -13.39
CA ARG A 33 71.28 17.44 -14.69
C ARG A 33 70.15 16.44 -14.79
N LEU A 34 68.97 16.94 -15.14
CA LEU A 34 67.79 16.13 -15.40
C LEU A 34 67.50 16.16 -16.90
N PHE A 35 67.38 14.99 -17.50
CA PHE A 35 67.01 14.82 -18.91
C PHE A 35 65.54 14.41 -18.97
N VAL A 36 64.68 15.37 -19.27
CA VAL A 36 63.23 15.16 -19.38
C VAL A 36 62.88 14.89 -20.84
N THR A 37 62.46 13.67 -21.15
CA THR A 37 62.09 13.28 -22.51
C THR A 37 60.59 13.47 -22.74
N PHE A 38 60.24 14.16 -23.82
CA PHE A 38 58.87 14.46 -24.20
C PHE A 38 58.35 13.50 -25.28
N VAL A 39 57.03 13.37 -25.32
CA VAL A 39 56.29 12.53 -26.28
C VAL A 39 56.43 13.04 -27.71
N LEU A 40 56.55 14.35 -27.93
CA LEU A 40 56.76 14.99 -29.24
C LEU A 40 57.97 15.95 -29.18
N PRO A 41 58.60 16.30 -30.33
CA PRO A 41 59.75 17.21 -30.36
C PRO A 41 59.39 18.62 -29.87
N LEU A 42 60.26 19.21 -29.02
CA LEU A 42 60.17 20.59 -28.54
C LEU A 42 60.87 21.59 -29.49
N THR A 43 61.79 21.12 -30.34
CA THR A 43 62.55 21.96 -31.28
C THR A 43 62.61 21.33 -32.67
N GLY A 44 62.70 22.13 -33.74
CA GLY A 44 62.74 21.68 -35.14
C GLY A 44 61.46 22.05 -35.91
N ALA A 45 61.38 21.65 -37.19
CA ALA A 45 60.25 21.98 -38.08
C ALA A 45 58.90 21.36 -37.61
N ASP A 46 58.98 20.23 -36.90
CA ASP A 46 57.84 19.43 -36.42
C ASP A 46 57.53 19.65 -34.92
N ARG A 47 57.95 20.79 -34.35
CA ARG A 47 57.85 21.05 -32.91
C ARG A 47 56.39 21.18 -32.43
N VAL A 48 56.11 20.65 -31.23
CA VAL A 48 54.82 20.79 -30.55
C VAL A 48 55.08 21.11 -29.07
N PRO A 49 54.53 22.20 -28.52
CA PRO A 49 53.68 23.22 -29.17
C PRO A 49 54.49 24.21 -30.04
N ALA A 50 53.82 24.91 -30.97
CA ALA A 50 54.45 25.91 -31.85
C ALA A 50 54.82 27.24 -31.15
N GLY A 51 54.63 27.32 -29.83
CA GLY A 51 54.84 28.50 -28.99
C GLY A 51 56.30 28.80 -28.64
N PRO A 52 56.55 29.75 -27.72
CA PRO A 52 57.90 30.07 -27.25
C PRO A 52 58.55 28.86 -26.55
N PRO A 53 59.90 28.74 -26.60
CA PRO A 53 60.59 27.65 -25.93
C PRO A 53 60.40 27.72 -24.41
N LEU A 54 60.40 26.56 -23.76
CA LEU A 54 60.36 26.47 -22.29
C LEU A 54 61.59 27.16 -21.70
N ALA A 55 61.37 27.87 -20.60
CA ALA A 55 62.35 28.67 -19.89
C ALA A 55 62.37 28.27 -18.42
N VAL A 56 63.37 28.72 -17.66
CA VAL A 56 63.58 28.34 -16.25
C VAL A 56 62.34 28.50 -15.39
N HIS A 57 61.57 29.59 -15.57
CA HIS A 57 60.36 29.86 -14.77
C HIS A 57 59.19 28.90 -15.05
N HIS A 58 59.24 28.12 -16.13
CA HIS A 58 58.19 27.16 -16.48
C HIS A 58 58.40 25.77 -15.85
N VAL A 59 59.51 25.53 -15.15
CA VAL A 59 59.85 24.22 -14.59
C VAL A 59 60.07 24.34 -13.08
N THR A 60 59.33 23.57 -12.30
CA THR A 60 59.53 23.47 -10.84
C THR A 60 59.89 22.05 -10.44
N VAL A 61 60.80 21.92 -9.48
CA VAL A 61 61.13 20.65 -8.81
C VAL A 61 60.68 20.76 -7.37
N GLU A 62 59.70 19.95 -7.01
CA GLU A 62 59.04 19.97 -5.71
C GLU A 62 59.29 18.63 -4.99
N GLY A 63 59.31 18.63 -3.67
CA GLY A 63 59.59 17.44 -2.86
C GLY A 63 60.93 17.49 -2.13
N GLY A 64 61.35 16.33 -1.64
CA GLY A 64 62.51 16.17 -0.76
C GLY A 64 62.17 16.26 0.72
N VAL A 65 62.75 15.37 1.53
CA VAL A 65 62.54 15.38 2.98
C VAL A 65 63.60 16.21 3.68
N ARG A 66 64.90 15.95 3.40
CA ARG A 66 66.04 16.66 4.00
C ARG A 66 66.55 17.80 3.13
N ARG A 67 66.57 17.64 1.80
CA ARG A 67 66.97 18.71 0.86
C ARG A 67 65.75 19.20 0.08
N ARG A 68 65.22 20.36 0.46
CA ARG A 68 64.07 21.01 -0.18
C ARG A 68 64.49 22.27 -0.93
N GLY A 69 63.64 22.75 -1.83
CA GLY A 69 63.85 24.00 -2.57
C GLY A 69 64.97 23.90 -3.61
N ILE A 70 65.02 22.78 -4.34
CA ILE A 70 65.95 22.62 -5.45
C ILE A 70 65.53 23.57 -6.57
N ALA A 71 66.36 24.58 -6.83
CA ALA A 71 66.07 25.61 -7.82
C ALA A 71 66.58 25.18 -9.20
N VAL A 72 65.77 25.43 -10.23
CA VAL A 72 66.19 25.27 -11.62
C VAL A 72 67.05 26.47 -12.01
N THR A 73 68.26 26.22 -12.49
CA THR A 73 69.27 27.25 -12.78
C THR A 73 69.39 27.52 -14.27
N ALA A 74 69.24 26.50 -15.11
CA ALA A 74 69.22 26.63 -16.56
C ALA A 74 68.33 25.55 -17.20
N VAL A 75 67.75 25.88 -18.35
CA VAL A 75 66.91 24.98 -19.15
C VAL A 75 67.31 25.11 -20.61
N SER A 76 67.57 23.99 -21.27
CA SER A 76 67.83 23.95 -22.72
C SER A 76 67.10 22.79 -23.37
N ALA A 77 66.53 22.99 -24.56
CA ALA A 77 65.76 21.98 -25.28
C ALA A 77 66.47 21.58 -26.57
N ALA A 78 66.56 20.27 -26.82
CA ALA A 78 67.11 19.72 -28.06
C ALA A 78 66.31 18.49 -28.50
N GLY A 79 65.70 18.57 -29.68
CA GLY A 79 64.82 17.52 -30.21
C GLY A 79 63.63 17.27 -29.28
N ARG A 80 63.61 16.09 -28.64
CA ARG A 80 62.56 15.66 -27.70
C ARG A 80 62.98 15.78 -26.23
N VAL A 81 64.21 16.19 -25.95
CA VAL A 81 64.76 16.19 -24.60
C VAL A 81 64.91 17.62 -24.11
N LEU A 82 64.44 17.87 -22.90
CA LEU A 82 64.68 19.08 -22.14
C LEU A 82 65.73 18.78 -21.07
N THR A 83 66.89 19.41 -21.18
CA THR A 83 67.94 19.35 -20.17
C THR A 83 67.71 20.45 -19.16
N VAL A 84 67.56 20.06 -17.89
CA VAL A 84 67.28 20.95 -16.76
C VAL A 84 68.45 20.86 -15.77
N ASP A 85 69.15 21.97 -15.57
CA ASP A 85 70.25 22.09 -14.60
C ASP A 85 69.69 22.56 -13.25
N VAL A 86 69.96 21.82 -12.18
CA VAL A 86 69.49 22.13 -10.84
C VAL A 86 70.61 22.59 -9.91
N SER A 87 70.26 23.45 -8.95
CA SER A 87 71.21 24.11 -8.05
C SER A 87 71.97 23.15 -7.13
N GLN A 88 71.38 22.00 -6.80
CA GLN A 88 71.94 21.01 -5.90
C GLN A 88 71.34 19.61 -6.18
N GLU A 89 72.08 18.56 -5.80
CA GLU A 89 71.57 17.18 -5.84
C GLU A 89 70.51 16.95 -4.74
N GLY A 90 69.55 16.06 -5.04
CA GLY A 90 68.55 15.62 -4.06
C GLY A 90 69.02 14.47 -3.17
N ASP A 91 68.22 14.19 -2.14
CA ASP A 91 68.37 13.00 -1.28
C ASP A 91 67.65 11.76 -1.88
N PHE A 92 67.55 10.67 -1.12
CA PHE A 92 66.88 9.43 -1.54
C PHE A 92 65.34 9.53 -1.60
N SER A 93 64.75 10.71 -1.34
CA SER A 93 63.30 10.91 -1.40
C SER A 93 62.83 10.97 -2.85
N THR A 94 61.53 10.78 -3.06
CA THR A 94 60.88 11.06 -4.35
C THR A 94 60.68 12.57 -4.50
N TYR A 95 61.07 13.10 -5.67
CA TYR A 95 60.85 14.47 -6.11
C TYR A 95 59.89 14.47 -7.29
N THR A 96 59.10 15.52 -7.44
CA THR A 96 58.19 15.71 -8.57
C THR A 96 58.69 16.89 -9.40
N LEU A 97 58.97 16.67 -10.69
CA LEU A 97 59.18 17.75 -11.64
C LEU A 97 57.85 18.09 -12.29
N ARG A 98 57.48 19.38 -12.32
CA ARG A 98 56.22 19.88 -12.90
C ARG A 98 56.46 21.05 -13.84
N LEU A 99 55.66 21.13 -14.91
CA LEU A 99 55.58 22.28 -15.81
C LEU A 99 54.47 23.24 -15.35
N ARG A 100 54.79 24.52 -15.19
CA ARG A 100 53.85 25.57 -14.77
C ARG A 100 53.68 26.64 -15.84
N GLY A 101 52.45 27.09 -16.06
CA GLY A 101 52.12 28.22 -16.93
C GLY A 101 52.42 29.58 -16.30
N THR A 102 52.22 30.64 -17.07
CA THR A 102 52.47 32.04 -16.67
C THR A 102 51.21 32.80 -16.26
N ASP A 103 50.06 32.13 -16.18
CA ASP A 103 48.78 32.74 -15.78
C ASP A 103 48.71 32.87 -14.24
N PRO A 104 48.65 34.10 -13.67
CA PRO A 104 48.60 34.31 -12.23
C PRO A 104 47.33 33.76 -11.57
N ASP A 105 46.22 33.67 -12.31
CA ASP A 105 44.92 33.24 -11.77
C ASP A 105 44.80 31.70 -11.74
N ARG A 106 45.72 30.97 -12.40
CA ARG A 106 45.78 29.50 -12.43
C ARG A 106 47.22 28.98 -12.36
N PRO A 107 47.89 29.11 -11.20
CA PRO A 107 49.33 28.85 -11.06
C PRO A 107 49.74 27.37 -11.19
N ASP A 108 48.80 26.44 -11.10
CA ASP A 108 49.03 24.99 -11.18
C ASP A 108 48.72 24.39 -12.56
N ASP A 109 48.19 25.19 -13.51
CA ASP A 109 47.95 24.74 -14.88
C ASP A 109 49.27 24.75 -15.68
N PRO A 110 49.49 23.77 -16.58
CA PRO A 110 50.69 23.76 -17.42
C PRO A 110 50.65 24.85 -18.50
N PRO A 111 51.79 25.17 -19.14
CA PRO A 111 51.82 26.09 -20.28
C PRO A 111 50.89 25.64 -21.42
N GLN A 112 50.36 26.61 -22.16
CA GLN A 112 49.43 26.34 -23.27
C GLN A 112 50.08 25.40 -24.31
N GLY A 113 49.38 24.30 -24.65
CA GLY A 113 49.88 23.27 -25.56
C GLY A 113 50.51 22.04 -24.90
N PHE A 114 50.43 21.91 -23.58
CA PHE A 114 50.80 20.70 -22.83
C PHE A 114 49.59 20.04 -22.15
N ASP A 115 49.59 18.70 -22.06
CA ASP A 115 48.49 17.95 -21.44
C ASP A 115 48.57 18.05 -19.89
N PRO A 116 47.48 18.46 -19.19
CA PRO A 116 47.47 18.61 -17.73
C PRO A 116 47.86 17.35 -16.96
N ARG A 117 47.53 16.16 -17.46
CA ARG A 117 47.83 14.88 -16.79
C ARG A 117 49.23 14.34 -17.09
N LEU A 118 49.92 14.87 -18.11
CA LEU A 118 51.29 14.49 -18.48
C LEU A 118 52.29 15.66 -18.25
N SER A 119 51.93 16.61 -17.39
CA SER A 119 52.72 17.82 -17.09
C SER A 119 53.61 17.69 -15.85
N ALA A 120 53.55 16.55 -15.15
CA ALA A 120 54.36 16.26 -13.97
C ALA A 120 54.89 14.81 -14.00
N VAL A 121 56.07 14.59 -13.42
CA VAL A 121 56.70 13.27 -13.27
C VAL A 121 57.44 13.16 -11.95
N ASP A 122 57.27 12.03 -11.27
CA ASP A 122 57.98 11.70 -10.04
C ASP A 122 59.28 10.97 -10.37
N PHE A 123 60.38 11.35 -9.71
CA PHE A 123 61.72 10.78 -9.91
C PHE A 123 62.55 10.80 -8.62
N SER A 124 63.64 10.03 -8.59
CA SER A 124 64.61 10.03 -7.48
C SER A 124 66.02 10.29 -8.01
N PHE A 125 66.81 11.08 -7.28
CA PHE A 125 68.19 11.40 -7.67
C PHE A 125 69.15 10.21 -7.52
N LYS A 126 68.81 9.20 -6.70
CA LYS A 126 69.70 8.09 -6.33
C LYS A 126 69.30 6.75 -6.98
N ALA A 127 68.62 6.77 -8.12
CA ALA A 127 68.05 5.60 -8.80
C ALA A 127 69.07 4.61 -9.42
N GLY A 128 70.38 4.79 -9.21
CA GLY A 128 71.44 3.97 -9.82
C GLY A 128 72.66 3.69 -8.93
N CYS A 129 72.50 3.63 -7.61
CA CYS A 129 73.57 3.22 -6.70
C CYS A 129 73.37 1.78 -6.20
N ASP A 130 74.38 0.92 -6.38
CA ASP A 130 74.46 -0.39 -5.73
C ASP A 130 74.71 -0.20 -4.22
N ASN A 131 73.91 -0.89 -3.40
CA ASN A 131 73.95 -0.77 -1.94
C ASN A 131 74.78 -1.92 -1.36
N GLU A 132 76.08 -1.69 -1.16
CA GLU A 132 77.02 -2.65 -0.59
C GLU A 132 77.53 -2.18 0.79
N PHE A 133 77.37 -3.07 1.78
CA PHE A 133 78.01 -3.15 3.11
C PHE A 133 77.24 -2.71 4.38
N ASP A 134 76.90 -3.78 5.10
CA ASP A 134 76.71 -3.95 6.54
C ASP A 134 77.70 -3.19 7.47
N CYS A 135 77.14 -2.72 8.60
CA CYS A 135 77.52 -2.83 10.03
C CYS A 135 79.01 -2.81 10.48
N PRO A 136 79.34 -2.41 11.74
CA PRO A 136 78.48 -2.44 12.94
C PRO A 136 78.50 -1.16 13.80
N THR A 137 77.47 -0.95 14.62
CA THR A 137 77.50 0.03 15.71
C THR A 137 76.88 -0.58 16.98
N PRO A 138 77.49 -0.40 18.16
CA PRO A 138 77.06 -1.07 19.39
C PRO A 138 75.69 -0.54 19.86
N PRO A 139 74.91 -1.34 20.61
CA PRO A 139 73.54 -0.99 20.93
C PRO A 139 73.48 0.20 21.90
N ALA A 140 72.83 1.28 21.46
CA ALA A 140 72.24 2.26 22.37
C ALA A 140 70.96 1.65 22.98
N PRO A 141 70.65 1.91 24.26
CA PRO A 141 69.41 1.39 24.85
C PRO A 141 68.22 2.05 24.13
N PRO A 142 67.21 1.29 23.68
CA PRO A 142 66.11 1.85 22.93
C PRO A 142 65.20 2.71 23.83
N PRO A 143 64.69 3.86 23.35
CA PRO A 143 63.44 4.39 23.89
C PRO A 143 62.35 3.35 23.59
N ALA A 144 61.50 3.07 24.57
CA ALA A 144 60.46 2.05 24.44
C ALA A 144 59.63 2.32 23.17
N PRO A 145 59.48 1.34 22.26
CA PRO A 145 58.62 1.50 21.09
C PRO A 145 57.18 1.74 21.56
N LEU A 146 56.53 2.78 21.04
CA LEU A 146 55.07 2.80 21.01
C LEU A 146 54.67 1.61 20.14
N ALA A 147 54.05 0.60 20.77
CA ALA A 147 53.57 -0.56 20.06
C ALA A 147 52.70 -0.11 18.86
N PRO A 148 52.87 -0.71 17.66
CA PRO A 148 51.96 -0.44 16.55
C PRO A 148 50.54 -0.61 17.05
N ALA A 149 49.68 0.39 16.84
CA ALA A 149 48.27 0.26 17.14
C ALA A 149 47.77 -0.98 16.38
N PRO A 150 47.04 -1.89 17.03
CA PRO A 150 46.54 -3.08 16.36
C PRO A 150 45.69 -2.65 15.15
N ASP A 151 45.84 -3.36 14.04
CA ASP A 151 44.98 -3.20 12.87
C ASP A 151 43.57 -3.65 13.28
N ILE A 152 42.66 -2.71 13.50
CA ILE A 152 41.28 -3.01 13.89
C ILE A 152 40.51 -3.29 12.60
N ASP A 153 40.33 -4.57 12.29
CA ASP A 153 39.40 -4.99 11.24
C ASP A 153 37.95 -4.82 11.73
N TYR A 154 37.29 -3.75 11.29
CA TYR A 154 35.91 -3.42 11.65
C TYR A 154 34.86 -4.40 11.10
N LEU A 155 35.23 -5.30 10.18
CA LEU A 155 34.36 -6.35 9.65
C LEU A 155 34.50 -7.66 10.45
N ALA A 156 35.56 -7.79 11.26
CA ALA A 156 35.89 -9.00 11.99
C ALA A 156 35.11 -9.06 13.32
N LYS A 157 33.85 -9.49 13.21
CA LYS A 157 32.84 -9.46 14.29
C LYS A 157 32.51 -10.82 14.90
N ASP A 158 33.15 -11.89 14.45
CA ASP A 158 32.97 -13.24 15.00
C ASP A 158 33.89 -13.53 16.18
N TYR A 159 33.59 -14.60 16.93
CA TYR A 159 34.35 -15.02 18.10
C TYR A 159 35.86 -15.15 17.85
N ASP A 160 36.27 -15.83 16.78
CA ASP A 160 37.68 -16.11 16.50
C ASP A 160 38.44 -14.82 16.19
N SER A 161 37.81 -13.93 15.42
CA SER A 161 38.33 -12.61 15.07
C SER A 161 38.46 -11.70 16.30
N LEU A 162 37.42 -11.64 17.13
CA LEU A 162 37.42 -10.85 18.37
C LEU A 162 38.45 -11.38 19.37
N ARG A 163 38.53 -12.71 19.54
CA ARG A 163 39.54 -13.38 20.36
C ARG A 163 40.94 -13.04 19.87
N ARG A 164 41.19 -13.15 18.55
CA ARG A 164 42.47 -12.82 17.95
C ARG A 164 42.83 -11.36 18.18
N LEU A 165 41.91 -10.44 17.93
CA LEU A 165 42.13 -9.00 18.15
C LEU A 165 42.45 -8.69 19.61
N MET A 166 41.74 -9.32 20.55
CA MET A 166 42.00 -9.16 21.99
C MET A 166 43.35 -9.76 22.40
N LEU A 167 43.74 -10.92 21.87
CA LEU A 167 45.04 -11.55 22.13
C LEU A 167 46.20 -10.74 21.52
N ASP A 168 46.02 -10.22 20.31
CA ASP A 168 46.99 -9.36 19.64
C ASP A 168 47.15 -8.05 20.43
N ARG A 169 46.04 -7.49 20.94
CA ARG A 169 46.10 -6.36 21.87
C ARG A 169 46.82 -6.72 23.17
N LEU A 170 46.50 -7.86 23.78
CA LEU A 170 47.11 -8.30 25.04
C LEU A 170 48.63 -8.47 24.88
N ALA A 171 49.08 -9.02 23.74
CA ALA A 171 50.50 -9.16 23.41
C ALA A 171 51.22 -7.80 23.33
N THR A 172 50.53 -6.73 22.92
CA THR A 172 51.10 -5.37 22.93
C THR A 172 51.06 -4.70 24.32
N THR A 173 50.03 -4.96 25.12
CA THR A 173 49.84 -4.29 26.42
C THR A 173 50.52 -4.99 27.59
N LEU A 174 50.73 -6.31 27.49
CA LEU A 174 51.34 -7.17 28.50
C LEU A 174 52.44 -8.05 27.87
N PRO A 175 53.56 -7.47 27.43
CA PRO A 175 54.60 -8.20 26.68
C PRO A 175 55.30 -9.32 27.48
N GLY A 176 55.16 -9.34 28.81
CA GLY A 176 55.68 -10.41 29.68
C GLY A 176 54.79 -11.65 29.77
N TRP A 177 53.58 -11.60 29.19
CA TRP A 177 52.68 -12.75 29.14
C TRP A 177 52.91 -13.54 27.85
N THR A 178 53.37 -14.78 28.00
CA THR A 178 53.71 -15.67 26.88
C THR A 178 52.83 -16.92 26.83
N GLU A 179 51.98 -17.11 27.83
CA GLU A 179 51.17 -18.33 27.97
C GLU A 179 50.10 -18.38 26.88
N ARG A 180 49.99 -19.53 26.21
CA ARG A 180 49.02 -19.74 25.12
C ARG A 180 48.18 -21.00 25.32
N SER A 181 48.35 -21.67 26.46
CA SER A 181 47.54 -22.81 26.84
C SER A 181 46.08 -22.40 27.01
N PRO A 182 45.13 -23.17 26.47
CA PRO A 182 43.70 -22.99 26.77
C PRO A 182 43.36 -23.09 28.26
N ALA A 183 44.23 -23.72 29.07
CA ALA A 183 44.04 -23.83 30.52
C ALA A 183 44.50 -22.58 31.29
N ASP A 184 45.08 -21.57 30.62
CA ASP A 184 45.49 -20.33 31.26
C ASP A 184 44.29 -19.44 31.59
N LEU A 185 44.35 -18.81 32.76
CA LEU A 185 43.27 -17.97 33.26
C LEU A 185 43.06 -16.72 32.38
N GLN A 186 44.13 -16.14 31.84
CA GLN A 186 44.04 -14.92 31.02
C GLN A 186 43.53 -15.26 29.63
N VAL A 187 43.96 -16.39 29.04
CA VAL A 187 43.35 -16.93 27.81
C VAL A 187 41.85 -17.17 28.02
N THR A 188 41.46 -17.82 29.13
CA THR A 188 40.05 -18.10 29.47
C THR A 188 39.24 -16.80 29.59
N LEU A 189 39.78 -15.75 30.22
CA LEU A 189 39.13 -14.45 30.33
C LEU A 189 38.95 -13.77 28.97
N VAL A 190 39.96 -13.82 28.10
CA VAL A 190 39.87 -13.29 26.73
C VAL A 190 38.82 -14.04 25.93
N GLU A 191 38.75 -15.36 26.07
CA GLU A 191 37.73 -16.19 25.42
C GLU A 191 36.31 -15.86 25.93
N LEU A 192 36.13 -15.66 27.24
CA LEU A 192 34.85 -15.21 27.81
C LEU A 192 34.44 -13.82 27.29
N LEU A 193 35.39 -12.88 27.18
CA LEU A 193 35.14 -11.55 26.65
C LEU A 193 34.83 -11.58 25.15
N ALA A 194 35.56 -12.37 24.36
CA ALA A 194 35.30 -12.57 22.93
C ALA A 194 33.91 -13.19 22.72
N TYR A 195 33.52 -14.17 23.53
CA TYR A 195 32.17 -14.74 23.52
C TYR A 195 31.09 -13.70 23.87
N ALA A 196 31.31 -12.89 24.90
CA ALA A 196 30.38 -11.82 25.27
C ALA A 196 30.26 -10.75 24.16
N ALA A 197 31.38 -10.39 23.53
CA ALA A 197 31.45 -9.43 22.45
C ALA A 197 30.77 -9.95 21.17
N ASP A 198 30.99 -11.21 20.78
CA ASP A 198 30.30 -11.85 19.66
C ASP A 198 28.78 -11.85 19.88
N ARG A 199 28.32 -12.24 21.07
CA ARG A 199 26.88 -12.18 21.42
C ARG A 199 26.31 -10.77 21.39
N LEU A 200 27.07 -9.76 21.82
CA LEU A 200 26.64 -8.37 21.77
C LEU A 200 26.60 -7.85 20.33
N SER A 201 27.62 -8.18 19.53
CA SER A 201 27.72 -7.87 18.10
C SER A 201 26.53 -8.43 17.33
N TYR A 202 26.22 -9.72 17.54
CA TYR A 202 25.02 -10.34 16.98
C TYR A 202 23.73 -9.61 17.35
N ARG A 203 23.57 -9.23 18.63
CA ARG A 203 22.38 -8.47 19.09
C ARG A 203 22.31 -7.09 18.46
N GLN A 204 23.44 -6.40 18.29
CA GLN A 204 23.50 -5.10 17.63
C GLN A 204 23.13 -5.20 16.16
N ASP A 205 23.65 -6.19 15.44
CA ASP A 205 23.32 -6.41 14.03
C ASP A 205 21.85 -6.82 13.85
N ALA A 206 21.31 -7.64 14.77
CA ALA A 206 19.88 -7.95 14.79
C ALA A 206 19.02 -6.70 15.03
N ALA A 207 19.36 -5.87 16.03
CA ALA A 207 18.66 -4.62 16.29
C ALA A 207 18.77 -3.63 15.11
N GLY A 208 19.96 -3.50 14.52
CA GLY A 208 20.21 -2.65 13.36
C GLY A 208 19.44 -3.11 12.12
N THR A 209 19.29 -4.41 11.93
CA THR A 209 18.44 -4.98 10.87
C THR A 209 16.99 -4.57 11.07
N GLU A 210 16.48 -4.61 12.30
CA GLU A 210 15.08 -4.25 12.61
C GLU A 210 14.82 -2.74 12.68
N ALA A 211 15.86 -1.90 12.74
CA ALA A 211 15.75 -0.45 12.96
C ALA A 211 15.24 0.36 11.75
N TYR A 212 15.19 -0.25 10.55
CA TYR A 212 14.73 0.43 9.35
C TYR A 212 13.72 -0.43 8.58
N LEU A 213 12.70 0.22 8.01
CA LEU A 213 11.63 -0.47 7.27
C LEU A 213 12.18 -1.38 6.17
N ALA A 214 13.19 -0.93 5.41
CA ALA A 214 13.76 -1.69 4.30
C ALA A 214 14.46 -2.98 4.78
N THR A 215 15.18 -2.93 5.90
CA THR A 215 15.99 -4.03 6.41
C THR A 215 15.25 -4.96 7.38
N ALA A 216 14.19 -4.47 8.04
CA ALA A 216 13.47 -5.20 9.07
C ALA A 216 12.96 -6.56 8.59
N ARG A 217 13.22 -7.63 9.33
CA ARG A 217 12.80 -8.99 8.98
C ARG A 217 11.57 -9.43 9.74
N HIS A 218 11.39 -8.95 10.97
CA HIS A 218 10.21 -9.26 11.76
C HIS A 218 8.98 -8.51 11.23
N ARG A 219 7.86 -9.23 11.16
CA ARG A 219 6.59 -8.67 10.66
C ARG A 219 6.12 -7.55 11.58
N VAL A 220 6.31 -7.72 12.89
CA VAL A 220 5.95 -6.72 13.91
C VAL A 220 6.79 -5.46 13.79
N SER A 221 8.09 -5.57 13.51
CA SER A 221 8.94 -4.39 13.26
C SER A 221 8.47 -3.63 12.02
N VAL A 222 8.17 -4.34 10.94
CA VAL A 222 7.63 -3.74 9.70
C VAL A 222 6.30 -3.04 9.97
N ARG A 223 5.37 -3.69 10.71
CA ARG A 223 4.10 -3.09 11.12
C ARG A 223 4.29 -1.77 11.87
N ARG A 224 5.21 -1.75 12.84
CA ARG A 224 5.48 -0.54 13.64
C ARG A 224 6.06 0.59 12.79
N HIS A 225 7.00 0.30 11.89
CA HIS A 225 7.54 1.29 10.96
C HIS A 225 6.49 1.81 9.98
N ALA A 226 5.68 0.90 9.42
CA ALA A 226 4.60 1.25 8.50
C ALA A 226 3.58 2.18 9.17
N ARG A 227 3.28 1.96 10.46
CA ARG A 227 2.37 2.82 11.22
C ARG A 227 2.87 4.26 11.34
N LEU A 228 4.17 4.50 11.42
CA LEU A 228 4.76 5.85 11.41
C LEU A 228 4.53 6.59 10.08
N LEU A 229 4.26 5.85 9.01
CA LEU A 229 3.92 6.38 7.67
C LEU A 229 2.40 6.43 7.45
N ASP A 230 1.61 6.31 8.52
CA ASP A 230 0.15 6.17 8.51
C ASP A 230 -0.38 4.96 7.71
N TYR A 231 0.49 3.99 7.40
CA TYR A 231 0.09 2.75 6.77
C TYR A 231 -0.34 1.73 7.83
N ARG A 232 -1.60 1.28 7.76
CA ARG A 232 -2.15 0.24 8.62
C ARG A 232 -1.98 -1.13 7.98
N MET A 233 -0.98 -1.87 8.43
CA MET A 233 -0.80 -3.27 8.06
C MET A 233 -1.90 -4.13 8.69
N HIS A 234 -2.66 -4.86 7.87
CA HIS A 234 -3.75 -5.72 8.35
C HIS A 234 -3.26 -7.12 8.72
N ASP A 235 -3.90 -7.73 9.73
CA ASP A 235 -3.65 -9.11 10.15
C ASP A 235 -4.56 -10.12 9.41
N GLY A 236 -5.21 -9.68 8.35
CA GLY A 236 -6.10 -10.49 7.53
C GLY A 236 -7.56 -10.36 7.97
N ALA A 237 -8.42 -11.16 7.37
CA ALA A 237 -9.84 -11.23 7.69
C ALA A 237 -10.31 -12.69 7.67
N ASN A 238 -11.27 -13.02 8.53
CA ASN A 238 -11.91 -14.31 8.54
C ASN A 238 -12.98 -14.42 7.44
N ALA A 239 -13.15 -15.62 6.90
CA ALA A 239 -14.19 -15.88 5.91
C ALA A 239 -15.59 -15.87 6.56
N ARG A 240 -16.58 -15.44 5.79
CA ARG A 240 -18.00 -15.52 6.12
C ARG A 240 -18.72 -16.41 5.11
N ALA A 241 -19.79 -17.04 5.56
CA ALA A 241 -20.63 -17.88 4.74
C ALA A 241 -22.10 -17.70 5.12
N PHE A 242 -22.97 -18.19 4.24
CA PHE A 242 -24.38 -18.40 4.54
C PHE A 242 -24.61 -19.89 4.72
N VAL A 243 -25.29 -20.27 5.79
CA VAL A 243 -25.64 -21.67 6.06
C VAL A 243 -27.15 -21.80 6.08
N HIS A 244 -27.64 -22.75 5.30
CA HIS A 244 -29.02 -23.19 5.29
C HIS A 244 -29.21 -24.37 6.26
N PHE A 245 -30.24 -24.27 7.09
CA PHE A 245 -30.70 -25.33 7.98
C PHE A 245 -32.01 -25.91 7.47
N GLU A 246 -32.01 -27.21 7.19
CA GLU A 246 -33.22 -27.96 6.94
C GLU A 246 -33.68 -28.58 8.27
N VAL A 247 -34.89 -28.29 8.69
CA VAL A 247 -35.41 -28.65 10.03
C VAL A 247 -36.70 -29.45 9.94
N ASN A 248 -36.92 -30.40 10.84
CA ASN A 248 -38.17 -31.17 10.92
C ASN A 248 -39.13 -30.64 12.01
N GLN A 249 -38.67 -29.71 12.82
CA GLN A 249 -39.42 -29.05 13.88
C GLN A 249 -38.87 -27.64 14.08
N ASP A 250 -39.76 -26.68 14.36
CA ASP A 250 -39.37 -25.30 14.64
C ASP A 250 -38.48 -25.21 15.88
N PHE A 251 -37.38 -24.47 15.76
CA PHE A 251 -36.50 -24.13 16.88
C PHE A 251 -35.67 -22.89 16.56
N ALA A 252 -34.95 -22.35 17.53
CA ALA A 252 -34.07 -21.21 17.32
C ALA A 252 -32.60 -21.61 17.44
N VAL A 253 -31.79 -21.21 16.48
CA VAL A 253 -30.33 -21.19 16.64
C VAL A 253 -29.98 -19.96 17.45
N ALA A 254 -29.34 -20.17 18.60
CA ALA A 254 -28.86 -19.07 19.43
C ALA A 254 -27.58 -18.47 18.82
N PRO A 255 -27.41 -17.13 18.88
CA PRO A 255 -26.12 -16.54 18.55
C PRO A 255 -25.07 -16.97 19.59
N PRO A 256 -23.77 -16.92 19.25
CA PRO A 256 -22.73 -16.91 20.26
C PRO A 256 -22.99 -15.74 21.21
N GLN A 257 -22.86 -15.98 22.51
CA GLN A 257 -22.84 -14.89 23.48
C GLN A 257 -21.56 -14.11 23.24
N THR A 258 -21.68 -12.84 22.92
CA THR A 258 -20.56 -11.95 22.67
C THR A 258 -20.56 -10.80 23.66
N ASP A 259 -19.38 -10.31 23.99
CA ASP A 259 -19.25 -9.06 24.75
C ASP A 259 -19.75 -7.90 23.87
N PRO A 260 -20.71 -7.09 24.34
CA PRO A 260 -21.36 -6.07 23.53
C PRO A 260 -20.44 -4.91 23.13
N VAL A 261 -19.27 -4.76 23.77
CA VAL A 261 -18.30 -3.68 23.50
C VAL A 261 -17.20 -4.17 22.55
N THR A 262 -16.78 -5.42 22.69
CA THR A 262 -15.60 -5.96 21.99
C THR A 262 -15.93 -6.99 20.90
N GLY A 263 -17.16 -7.51 20.87
CA GLY A 263 -17.59 -8.53 19.91
C GLY A 263 -16.96 -9.91 20.10
N VAL A 264 -16.22 -10.12 21.20
CA VAL A 264 -15.54 -11.39 21.50
C VAL A 264 -16.54 -12.42 21.99
N VAL A 265 -16.41 -13.65 21.47
CA VAL A 265 -17.27 -14.78 21.82
C VAL A 265 -16.95 -15.27 23.24
N LEU A 266 -17.91 -15.11 24.13
CA LEU A 266 -17.91 -15.58 25.52
C LEU A 266 -18.36 -17.03 25.62
N ASP A 267 -19.36 -17.40 24.81
CA ASP A 267 -19.88 -18.76 24.67
C ASP A 267 -20.39 -18.97 23.24
N ALA A 268 -20.24 -20.18 22.72
CA ALA A 268 -20.69 -20.58 21.39
C ALA A 268 -21.44 -21.91 21.49
N PRO A 269 -22.73 -21.87 21.86
CA PRO A 269 -23.51 -23.08 22.07
C PRO A 269 -23.69 -23.88 20.78
N VAL A 270 -23.60 -23.24 19.61
CA VAL A 270 -23.69 -23.88 18.29
C VAL A 270 -22.42 -23.57 17.49
N ARG A 271 -21.75 -24.63 17.04
CA ARG A 271 -20.58 -24.59 16.16
C ARG A 271 -20.87 -25.37 14.90
N LEU A 272 -20.56 -24.79 13.75
CA LEU A 272 -20.72 -25.44 12.46
C LEU A 272 -19.38 -25.93 11.96
N LEU A 273 -19.35 -27.12 11.37
CA LEU A 273 -18.12 -27.79 11.00
C LEU A 273 -18.03 -27.95 9.48
N ALA A 274 -16.86 -27.62 8.94
CA ALA A 274 -16.44 -28.00 7.61
C ALA A 274 -15.34 -29.06 7.69
N GLY A 275 -15.57 -30.20 7.03
CA GLY A 275 -14.74 -31.40 7.15
C GLY A 275 -15.28 -32.41 8.17
N ALA A 276 -14.90 -33.68 8.00
CA ALA A 276 -15.33 -34.75 8.89
C ALA A 276 -14.60 -34.66 10.25
N PRO A 277 -15.27 -34.94 11.38
CA PRO A 277 -14.63 -34.97 12.71
C PRO A 277 -13.46 -35.95 12.80
N ASP A 278 -13.52 -37.05 12.04
CA ASP A 278 -12.53 -38.13 12.03
C ASP A 278 -11.45 -37.98 10.93
N ALA A 279 -11.38 -36.82 10.28
CA ALA A 279 -10.36 -36.55 9.28
C ALA A 279 -8.96 -36.34 9.92
N ALA A 280 -7.90 -36.62 9.16
CA ALA A 280 -6.52 -36.39 9.61
C ALA A 280 -6.19 -34.91 9.92
N THR A 281 -7.03 -33.98 9.45
CA THR A 281 -6.95 -32.55 9.75
C THR A 281 -8.18 -32.15 10.56
N PRO A 282 -8.04 -31.39 11.66
CA PRO A 282 -9.18 -30.96 12.46
C PRO A 282 -10.17 -30.16 11.60
N PRO A 283 -11.49 -30.34 11.82
CA PRO A 283 -12.50 -29.62 11.04
C PRO A 283 -12.41 -28.11 11.31
N LEU A 284 -12.70 -27.31 10.28
CA LEU A 284 -12.80 -25.87 10.42
C LEU A 284 -14.12 -25.51 11.10
N VAL A 285 -14.06 -24.58 12.05
CA VAL A 285 -15.21 -24.15 12.84
C VAL A 285 -15.73 -22.82 12.33
N PHE A 286 -17.06 -22.75 12.17
CA PHE A 286 -17.83 -21.54 11.88
C PHE A 286 -18.82 -21.27 13.00
N LEU A 287 -19.02 -20.00 13.33
CA LEU A 287 -19.95 -19.56 14.37
C LEU A 287 -21.10 -18.76 13.73
N PRO A 288 -22.34 -18.93 14.22
CA PRO A 288 -23.44 -18.03 13.85
C PRO A 288 -23.10 -16.59 14.18
N LEU A 289 -23.50 -15.64 13.35
CA LEU A 289 -23.32 -14.20 13.61
C LEU A 289 -24.55 -13.57 14.30
N HIS A 290 -25.70 -14.22 14.20
CA HIS A 290 -26.96 -13.78 14.80
C HIS A 290 -27.80 -14.99 15.19
N GLY A 291 -28.79 -14.75 16.06
CA GLY A 291 -29.84 -15.73 16.31
C GLY A 291 -30.81 -15.78 15.15
N GLN A 292 -31.40 -16.95 14.90
CA GLN A 292 -32.44 -17.11 13.90
C GLN A 292 -33.47 -18.13 14.38
N ALA A 293 -34.75 -17.79 14.25
CA ALA A 293 -35.83 -18.75 14.36
C ALA A 293 -35.90 -19.56 13.06
N LEU A 294 -35.67 -20.86 13.14
CA LEU A 294 -35.75 -21.79 12.04
C LEU A 294 -37.13 -22.45 12.05
N ARG A 295 -37.76 -22.51 10.88
CA ARG A 295 -39.14 -23.01 10.74
C ARG A 295 -39.25 -24.06 9.66
N VAL A 296 -40.09 -25.06 9.87
CA VAL A 296 -40.34 -26.11 8.86
C VAL A 296 -40.90 -25.49 7.58
N ALA A 297 -41.80 -24.50 7.71
CA ALA A 297 -42.37 -23.75 6.59
C ALA A 297 -41.33 -22.98 5.76
N HIS A 298 -40.13 -22.75 6.30
CA HIS A 298 -39.06 -21.97 5.64
C HIS A 298 -37.99 -22.84 4.95
N ASN A 299 -38.11 -24.17 5.01
CA ASN A 299 -37.18 -25.10 4.36
C ASN A 299 -37.22 -25.01 2.82
N ALA A 300 -38.42 -24.87 2.26
CA ALA A 300 -38.68 -24.77 0.83
C ALA A 300 -39.96 -23.96 0.64
N ILE A 301 -39.84 -22.85 -0.08
CA ILE A 301 -40.88 -21.87 -0.32
C ILE A 301 -41.03 -21.71 -1.83
N ASP A 302 -42.23 -21.92 -2.35
CA ASP A 302 -42.49 -21.82 -3.79
C ASP A 302 -42.56 -20.36 -4.23
N LEU A 303 -41.92 -20.06 -5.37
CA LEU A 303 -42.03 -18.74 -6.02
C LEU A 303 -43.36 -18.65 -6.78
N TYR A 304 -44.08 -17.54 -6.58
CA TYR A 304 -45.39 -17.34 -7.18
C TYR A 304 -45.30 -16.57 -8.50
N ALA A 305 -45.88 -17.15 -9.57
CA ALA A 305 -45.83 -16.62 -10.93
C ALA A 305 -47.11 -15.90 -11.39
N TRP A 306 -48.06 -15.60 -10.48
CA TRP A 306 -49.31 -14.87 -10.79
C TRP A 306 -50.13 -15.46 -11.96
N GLY A 307 -50.15 -16.79 -12.07
CA GLY A 307 -50.92 -17.51 -13.09
C GLY A 307 -50.24 -17.64 -14.47
N GLU A 308 -49.08 -17.03 -14.66
CA GLU A 308 -48.30 -17.10 -15.90
C GLU A 308 -47.37 -18.34 -15.93
N ARG A 309 -47.11 -18.87 -17.13
CA ARG A 309 -46.19 -20.00 -17.36
C ARG A 309 -44.85 -19.48 -17.89
N ASP A 310 -43.75 -20.13 -17.49
CA ASP A 310 -42.38 -19.81 -17.95
C ASP A 310 -41.90 -18.40 -17.56
N CYS A 311 -42.36 -17.88 -16.43
CA CYS A 311 -41.88 -16.62 -15.87
C CYS A 311 -40.42 -16.69 -15.42
N VAL A 312 -39.70 -15.60 -15.63
CA VAL A 312 -38.31 -15.43 -15.25
C VAL A 312 -38.18 -14.14 -14.45
N LEU A 313 -37.59 -14.21 -13.26
CA LEU A 313 -37.12 -13.02 -12.57
C LEU A 313 -35.84 -12.56 -13.27
N VAL A 314 -35.90 -11.40 -13.91
CA VAL A 314 -34.79 -10.87 -14.71
C VAL A 314 -33.64 -10.38 -13.83
N THR A 315 -32.45 -10.40 -14.41
CA THR A 315 -31.26 -9.75 -13.86
C THR A 315 -31.59 -8.29 -13.48
N GLY A 316 -31.23 -7.89 -12.26
CA GLY A 316 -31.56 -6.58 -11.69
C GLY A 316 -32.84 -6.53 -10.85
N ALA A 317 -33.63 -7.61 -10.79
CA ALA A 317 -34.84 -7.64 -9.97
C ALA A 317 -34.52 -7.51 -8.46
N THR A 318 -35.34 -6.72 -7.77
CA THR A 318 -35.25 -6.43 -6.32
C THR A 318 -36.48 -6.90 -5.54
N THR A 319 -37.39 -7.61 -6.20
CA THR A 319 -38.66 -8.06 -5.62
C THR A 319 -39.04 -9.44 -6.14
N ALA A 320 -39.72 -10.25 -5.32
CA ALA A 320 -40.34 -11.50 -5.74
C ALA A 320 -41.61 -11.78 -4.93
N SER A 321 -42.50 -12.60 -5.47
CA SER A 321 -43.70 -13.07 -4.79
C SER A 321 -43.52 -14.55 -4.39
N LEU A 322 -43.91 -14.90 -3.17
CA LEU A 322 -43.78 -16.24 -2.58
C LEU A 322 -45.16 -16.79 -2.25
N VAL A 323 -45.39 -18.10 -2.37
CA VAL A 323 -46.62 -18.73 -1.90
C VAL A 323 -46.61 -18.76 -0.37
N ASP A 324 -47.64 -18.22 0.27
CA ASP A 324 -47.75 -18.23 1.73
C ASP A 324 -48.25 -19.59 2.23
N GLY A 325 -47.39 -20.27 2.99
CA GLY A 325 -47.65 -21.56 3.62
C GLY A 325 -47.36 -21.53 5.11
N ASP A 326 -47.84 -20.48 5.81
CA ASP A 326 -47.48 -20.12 7.19
C ASP A 326 -46.08 -19.47 7.28
N LEU A 327 -45.78 -18.59 6.31
CA LEU A 327 -44.52 -17.88 6.27
C LEU A 327 -44.53 -16.73 7.27
N SER A 328 -43.60 -16.78 8.22
CA SER A 328 -43.37 -15.68 9.18
C SER A 328 -42.04 -14.98 8.91
N LEU A 329 -41.89 -14.50 7.68
CA LEU A 329 -40.76 -13.69 7.23
C LEU A 329 -40.93 -12.22 7.66
N VAL A 330 -39.83 -11.57 8.05
CA VAL A 330 -39.80 -10.15 8.40
C VAL A 330 -38.67 -9.42 7.68
N ALA A 331 -38.76 -8.08 7.61
CA ALA A 331 -37.64 -7.26 7.16
C ALA A 331 -36.41 -7.54 8.05
N GLY A 332 -35.26 -7.77 7.42
CA GLY A 332 -34.02 -8.20 8.04
C GLY A 332 -33.67 -9.68 7.82
N ASP A 333 -34.65 -10.54 7.52
CA ASP A 333 -34.41 -11.96 7.27
C ASP A 333 -33.59 -12.19 5.99
N LEU A 334 -32.85 -13.30 5.97
CA LEU A 334 -32.08 -13.76 4.80
C LEU A 334 -32.89 -14.80 4.03
N LEU A 335 -33.00 -14.62 2.72
CA LEU A 335 -33.70 -15.54 1.82
C LEU A 335 -32.73 -16.03 0.74
N LEU A 336 -32.61 -17.34 0.59
CA LEU A 336 -31.92 -17.96 -0.54
C LEU A 336 -32.90 -18.11 -1.70
N LEU A 337 -32.56 -17.57 -2.85
CA LEU A 337 -33.19 -17.87 -4.14
C LEU A 337 -32.40 -19.02 -4.79
N ASP A 338 -32.91 -20.24 -4.66
CA ASP A 338 -32.26 -21.49 -5.04
C ASP A 338 -32.67 -21.88 -6.47
N GLY A 339 -31.75 -21.66 -7.42
CA GLY A 339 -31.92 -22.00 -8.83
C GLY A 339 -30.59 -22.40 -9.46
N ALA A 340 -30.43 -22.26 -10.78
CA ALA A 340 -29.17 -22.60 -11.46
C ALA A 340 -27.97 -21.79 -10.96
N ARG A 341 -28.21 -20.57 -10.47
CA ARG A 341 -27.23 -19.70 -9.81
C ARG A 341 -27.82 -19.23 -8.49
N PRO A 342 -27.58 -19.94 -7.39
CA PRO A 342 -28.15 -19.56 -6.10
C PRO A 342 -27.64 -18.20 -5.66
N GLN A 343 -28.51 -17.42 -5.01
CA GLN A 343 -28.20 -16.10 -4.47
C GLN A 343 -28.93 -15.89 -3.15
N VAL A 344 -28.27 -15.32 -2.16
CA VAL A 344 -28.91 -14.91 -0.91
C VAL A 344 -29.20 -13.41 -0.98
N VAL A 345 -30.39 -13.02 -0.57
CA VAL A 345 -30.85 -11.63 -0.47
C VAL A 345 -31.29 -11.33 0.96
N ARG A 346 -31.14 -10.09 1.40
CA ARG A 346 -31.71 -9.62 2.67
C ARG A 346 -33.03 -8.88 2.43
N LEU A 347 -34.09 -9.31 3.11
CA LEU A 347 -35.40 -8.71 2.95
C LEU A 347 -35.43 -7.31 3.58
N THR A 348 -35.83 -6.31 2.81
CA THR A 348 -36.07 -4.93 3.29
C THR A 348 -37.55 -4.67 3.56
N GLY A 349 -38.43 -5.43 2.92
CA GLY A 349 -39.87 -5.32 3.10
C GLY A 349 -40.57 -6.63 2.78
N VAL A 350 -41.59 -6.96 3.59
CA VAL A 350 -42.39 -8.17 3.48
C VAL A 350 -43.86 -7.75 3.58
N ARG A 351 -44.68 -8.12 2.60
CA ARG A 351 -46.09 -7.76 2.54
C ARG A 351 -46.94 -8.97 2.19
N ALA A 352 -47.83 -9.36 3.09
CA ALA A 352 -48.85 -10.36 2.81
C ALA A 352 -49.91 -9.79 1.85
N LEU A 353 -50.30 -10.60 0.88
CA LEU A 353 -51.28 -10.35 -0.15
C LEU A 353 -52.15 -11.60 -0.36
N ASN A 354 -53.27 -11.41 -1.01
CA ASN A 354 -54.11 -12.50 -1.50
C ASN A 354 -54.35 -12.26 -2.99
N ASP A 355 -54.08 -13.27 -3.82
CA ASP A 355 -54.40 -13.23 -5.25
C ASP A 355 -55.94 -13.33 -5.40
N PRO A 356 -56.63 -12.29 -5.90
CA PRO A 356 -58.09 -12.29 -5.99
C PRO A 356 -58.66 -13.24 -7.06
N VAL A 357 -57.82 -13.73 -7.98
CA VAL A 357 -58.20 -14.64 -9.08
C VAL A 357 -58.04 -16.09 -8.65
N THR A 358 -56.91 -16.45 -8.05
CA THR A 358 -56.66 -17.83 -7.60
C THR A 358 -57.06 -18.09 -6.15
N GLY A 359 -57.27 -17.03 -5.37
CA GLY A 359 -57.51 -17.08 -3.92
C GLY A 359 -56.28 -17.50 -3.11
N THR A 360 -55.10 -17.51 -3.73
CA THR A 360 -53.85 -17.97 -3.10
C THR A 360 -53.27 -16.85 -2.22
N ASP A 361 -52.92 -17.18 -0.99
CA ASP A 361 -52.18 -16.26 -0.12
C ASP A 361 -50.71 -16.19 -0.59
N VAL A 362 -50.21 -14.96 -0.73
CA VAL A 362 -48.91 -14.65 -1.33
C VAL A 362 -48.17 -13.67 -0.44
N VAL A 363 -46.87 -13.84 -0.30
CA VAL A 363 -45.98 -12.88 0.38
C VAL A 363 -45.10 -12.20 -0.66
N ASP A 364 -45.30 -10.90 -0.87
CA ASP A 364 -44.39 -10.06 -1.63
C ASP A 364 -43.18 -9.72 -0.77
N VAL A 365 -42.00 -10.02 -1.27
CA VAL A 365 -40.73 -9.69 -0.64
C VAL A 365 -39.95 -8.71 -1.51
N THR A 366 -39.27 -7.78 -0.85
CA THR A 366 -38.40 -6.76 -1.48
C THR A 366 -37.04 -6.78 -0.81
N TRP A 367 -35.98 -6.45 -1.55
CA TRP A 367 -34.62 -6.37 -1.03
C TRP A 367 -33.84 -5.20 -1.64
N ASP A 368 -32.67 -4.92 -1.07
CA ASP A 368 -31.81 -3.80 -1.44
C ASP A 368 -31.26 -3.94 -2.87
N PRO A 369 -31.08 -2.85 -3.64
CA PRO A 369 -30.46 -2.89 -4.97
C PRO A 369 -29.07 -3.55 -5.03
N ALA A 370 -28.29 -3.52 -3.95
CA ALA A 370 -27.00 -4.23 -3.89
C ALA A 370 -27.16 -5.77 -3.91
N ASP A 371 -28.35 -6.25 -3.51
CA ASP A 371 -28.76 -7.66 -3.56
C ASP A 371 -29.58 -7.98 -4.84
N ALA A 372 -29.66 -7.06 -5.81
CA ALA A 372 -30.36 -7.30 -7.06
C ALA A 372 -29.87 -8.59 -7.76
N LEU A 373 -30.78 -9.31 -8.43
CA LEU A 373 -30.45 -10.58 -9.07
C LEU A 373 -29.32 -10.40 -10.09
N ARG A 374 -28.28 -11.22 -9.97
CA ARG A 374 -27.10 -11.17 -10.86
C ARG A 374 -27.27 -11.98 -12.14
N ALA A 375 -28.31 -12.78 -12.20
CA ALA A 375 -28.66 -13.58 -13.35
C ALA A 375 -30.16 -13.84 -13.35
N ASP A 376 -30.70 -14.09 -14.54
CA ASP A 376 -32.08 -14.48 -14.74
C ASP A 376 -32.39 -15.77 -13.97
N LEU A 377 -33.50 -15.77 -13.24
CA LEU A 377 -33.99 -16.90 -12.45
C LEU A 377 -35.35 -17.35 -12.98
N PRO A 378 -35.39 -18.43 -13.79
CA PRO A 378 -36.65 -19.05 -14.17
C PRO A 378 -37.39 -19.54 -12.94
N LEU A 379 -38.66 -19.15 -12.79
CA LEU A 379 -39.48 -19.56 -11.65
C LEU A 379 -39.78 -21.06 -11.68
N THR A 380 -39.85 -21.65 -12.88
CA THR A 380 -40.02 -23.09 -13.07
C THR A 380 -38.81 -23.86 -12.52
N GLY A 381 -38.99 -24.51 -11.38
CA GLY A 381 -37.96 -25.31 -10.71
C GLY A 381 -37.03 -24.54 -9.76
N ALA A 382 -37.25 -23.23 -9.59
CA ALA A 382 -36.59 -22.45 -8.55
C ALA A 382 -37.38 -22.51 -7.23
N VAL A 383 -36.66 -22.50 -6.11
CA VAL A 383 -37.24 -22.56 -4.76
C VAL A 383 -36.61 -21.48 -3.90
N ALA A 384 -37.39 -20.79 -3.08
CA ALA A 384 -36.88 -19.89 -2.06
C ALA A 384 -36.69 -20.61 -0.70
N ARG A 385 -35.70 -20.21 0.11
CA ARG A 385 -35.47 -20.82 1.45
C ARG A 385 -35.12 -19.75 2.49
N GLY A 386 -35.83 -19.74 3.62
CA GLY A 386 -35.72 -18.70 4.67
C GLY A 386 -34.84 -19.08 5.87
N ASN A 387 -34.51 -20.35 6.07
CA ASN A 387 -33.69 -20.84 7.18
C ASN A 387 -32.18 -20.59 6.96
N ILE A 388 -31.81 -19.36 6.60
CA ILE A 388 -30.44 -18.95 6.28
C ILE A 388 -29.84 -18.16 7.44
N VAL A 389 -28.66 -18.57 7.89
CA VAL A 389 -27.90 -17.88 8.94
C VAL A 389 -26.55 -17.45 8.38
N ALA A 390 -26.17 -16.20 8.62
CA ALA A 390 -24.82 -15.73 8.34
C ALA A 390 -23.85 -16.25 9.42
N VAL A 391 -22.72 -16.80 8.98
CA VAL A 391 -21.73 -17.43 9.86
C VAL A 391 -20.33 -16.93 9.52
N ASP A 392 -19.39 -17.01 10.46
CA ASP A 392 -18.01 -16.63 10.21
C ASP A 392 -16.98 -17.62 10.80
N HIS A 393 -15.81 -17.67 10.18
CA HIS A 393 -14.76 -18.63 10.52
C HIS A 393 -14.00 -18.21 11.77
N GLY A 394 -13.78 -19.17 12.69
CA GLY A 394 -12.91 -19.00 13.86
C GLY A 394 -13.45 -19.74 15.08
N GLU A 395 -12.71 -20.72 15.58
CA GLU A 395 -13.03 -21.51 16.75
C GLU A 395 -12.85 -20.69 18.04
N PRO A 396 -13.83 -20.64 18.94
CA PRO A 396 -13.68 -19.94 20.21
C PRO A 396 -12.71 -20.70 21.13
N PHE A 397 -11.81 -19.95 21.77
CA PHE A 397 -10.88 -20.43 22.78
C PHE A 397 -11.04 -19.60 24.05
N THR A 398 -11.33 -20.29 25.15
CA THR A 398 -11.39 -19.70 26.50
C THR A 398 -10.27 -20.31 27.33
N GLY A 399 -9.24 -19.52 27.64
CA GLY A 399 -8.15 -19.95 28.50
C GLY A 399 -8.54 -19.81 29.97
N GLU A 400 -8.68 -20.94 30.68
CA GLU A 400 -8.93 -20.94 32.14
C GLU A 400 -7.68 -20.60 32.95
N ARG A 401 -6.49 -20.77 32.36
CA ARG A 401 -5.21 -20.49 33.00
C ARG A 401 -4.70 -19.09 32.64
N PRO A 402 -4.10 -18.36 33.60
CA PRO A 402 -3.43 -17.11 33.30
C PRO A 402 -2.33 -17.26 32.23
N LEU A 403 -2.18 -16.27 31.36
CA LEU A 403 -1.13 -16.17 30.38
C LEU A 403 0.23 -16.03 31.10
N PRO A 404 1.21 -16.91 30.83
CA PRO A 404 2.56 -16.76 31.35
C PRO A 404 3.46 -15.92 30.41
N PRO A 405 4.48 -15.24 30.95
CA PRO A 405 4.73 -14.98 32.38
C PRO A 405 3.66 -14.05 32.98
N ALA A 406 3.58 -13.90 34.31
CA ALA A 406 2.82 -12.78 34.89
C ALA A 406 3.50 -11.44 34.55
N ALA A 407 2.77 -10.33 34.69
CA ALA A 407 3.34 -9.01 34.47
C ALA A 407 4.59 -8.79 35.37
N PRO A 408 5.76 -8.45 34.80
CA PRO A 408 6.99 -8.32 35.57
C PRO A 408 7.00 -7.05 36.43
N GLU A 409 7.77 -7.05 37.52
CA GLU A 409 7.98 -5.86 38.37
C GLU A 409 8.63 -4.69 37.61
N SER A 410 9.43 -5.00 36.59
CA SER A 410 10.04 -4.01 35.71
C SER A 410 10.20 -4.56 34.28
N GLY A 411 10.13 -3.65 33.30
CA GLY A 411 10.25 -3.99 31.88
C GLY A 411 8.91 -4.16 31.17
N ARG A 412 8.97 -4.55 29.88
CA ARG A 412 7.78 -4.62 29.02
C ARG A 412 7.11 -5.99 29.13
N TYR A 413 5.84 -5.99 29.54
CA TYR A 413 5.02 -7.20 29.52
C TYR A 413 4.55 -7.52 28.09
N ARG A 414 4.91 -8.70 27.57
CA ARG A 414 4.57 -9.17 26.21
C ARG A 414 4.19 -10.66 26.20
N PRO A 415 3.05 -11.04 26.79
CA PRO A 415 2.63 -12.45 26.82
C PRO A 415 2.26 -12.93 25.42
N ARG A 416 2.47 -14.23 25.18
CA ARG A 416 2.12 -14.92 23.93
C ARG A 416 0.77 -15.62 24.08
N LEU A 417 -0.09 -15.52 23.07
CA LEU A 417 -1.31 -16.34 23.03
C LEU A 417 -0.97 -17.82 22.79
N PRO A 418 -1.58 -18.76 23.55
CA PRO A 418 -1.24 -20.19 23.47
C PRO A 418 -1.54 -20.84 22.12
N ARG A 419 -2.59 -20.39 21.41
CA ARG A 419 -3.01 -20.93 20.11
C ARG A 419 -2.94 -19.87 19.03
N ALA A 420 -2.67 -20.32 17.82
CA ALA A 420 -2.57 -19.53 16.59
C ALA A 420 -3.22 -20.33 15.45
N PRO A 421 -3.65 -19.67 14.36
CA PRO A 421 -3.63 -18.21 14.14
C PRO A 421 -4.79 -17.51 14.86
N LEU A 422 -4.56 -16.27 15.31
CA LEU A 422 -5.60 -15.42 15.92
C LEU A 422 -6.59 -14.94 14.85
N THR A 423 -7.89 -15.11 15.09
CA THR A 423 -8.94 -14.61 14.19
C THR A 423 -8.95 -13.09 14.18
N SER A 424 -8.87 -12.50 12.98
CA SER A 424 -9.17 -11.09 12.75
C SER A 424 -10.48 -10.98 11.98
N GLY A 425 -11.41 -10.15 12.48
CA GLY A 425 -12.74 -10.02 11.89
C GLY A 425 -13.33 -8.62 12.09
N THR A 426 -14.34 -8.30 11.30
CA THR A 426 -15.13 -7.09 11.48
C THR A 426 -16.41 -7.43 12.26
N PRO A 427 -16.97 -6.50 13.06
CA PRO A 427 -18.29 -6.67 13.64
C PRO A 427 -19.33 -7.03 12.56
N TYR A 428 -20.35 -7.81 12.94
CA TYR A 428 -21.45 -8.11 12.06
C TYR A 428 -22.53 -7.03 12.18
N ASP A 429 -22.88 -6.44 11.04
CA ASP A 429 -24.00 -5.51 10.92
C ASP A 429 -25.14 -6.24 10.19
N ALA A 430 -26.26 -6.42 10.89
CA ALA A 430 -27.42 -7.13 10.35
C ALA A 430 -28.24 -6.31 9.35
N THR A 431 -27.93 -5.01 9.18
CA THR A 431 -28.64 -4.12 8.26
C THR A 431 -28.07 -4.13 6.85
N VAL A 432 -26.81 -4.58 6.69
CA VAL A 432 -26.14 -4.58 5.38
C VAL A 432 -26.75 -5.62 4.42
N PRO A 433 -26.82 -5.31 3.10
CA PRO A 433 -27.22 -6.27 2.07
C PRO A 433 -26.42 -7.58 2.14
N ALA A 434 -27.07 -8.70 1.80
CA ALA A 434 -26.48 -10.03 1.87
C ALA A 434 -25.21 -10.16 0.99
N ALA A 435 -25.21 -9.51 -0.17
CA ALA A 435 -24.07 -9.45 -1.08
C ALA A 435 -22.80 -8.87 -0.43
N LEU A 436 -22.93 -7.98 0.55
CA LEU A 436 -21.82 -7.33 1.25
C LEU A 436 -21.39 -8.08 2.52
N VAL A 437 -22.10 -9.14 2.93
CA VAL A 437 -21.73 -9.92 4.12
C VAL A 437 -20.33 -10.55 3.97
N PRO A 438 -19.98 -11.23 2.85
CA PRO A 438 -18.66 -11.85 2.68
C PRO A 438 -17.55 -10.88 2.25
N HIS A 439 -17.88 -9.69 1.73
CA HIS A 439 -16.88 -8.73 1.24
C HIS A 439 -16.59 -7.66 2.31
N ARG A 440 -15.44 -7.77 2.98
CA ARG A 440 -15.01 -6.84 4.03
C ARG A 440 -13.59 -6.35 3.80
N ASP A 441 -13.33 -5.13 4.23
CA ASP A 441 -11.99 -4.54 4.21
C ASP A 441 -11.13 -5.19 5.31
N PRO A 442 -10.05 -5.93 4.97
CA PRO A 442 -9.14 -6.49 5.95
C PRO A 442 -8.49 -5.42 6.84
N ALA A 443 -8.32 -4.18 6.37
CA ALA A 443 -7.74 -3.09 7.16
C ALA A 443 -8.67 -2.61 8.29
N ALA A 444 -9.96 -2.92 8.21
CA ALA A 444 -10.94 -2.64 9.27
C ALA A 444 -11.10 -3.82 10.26
N ALA A 445 -10.50 -4.98 9.98
CA ALA A 445 -10.60 -6.15 10.85
C ALA A 445 -9.82 -5.93 12.15
N LEU A 446 -10.43 -6.30 13.27
CA LEU A 446 -9.81 -6.28 14.58
C LEU A 446 -9.56 -7.71 15.07
N PRO A 447 -8.53 -7.93 15.91
CA PRO A 447 -8.34 -9.21 16.56
C PRO A 447 -9.54 -9.56 17.43
N ALA A 448 -10.16 -10.72 17.20
CA ALA A 448 -11.25 -11.23 18.01
C ALA A 448 -10.69 -11.80 19.33
N ALA A 449 -10.21 -10.92 20.20
CA ALA A 449 -9.57 -11.23 21.48
C ALA A 449 -9.93 -10.24 22.59
N GLN A 450 -10.11 -10.77 23.80
CA GLN A 450 -10.35 -10.03 25.03
C GLN A 450 -9.48 -10.64 26.14
N LEU A 451 -8.94 -9.79 27.00
CA LEU A 451 -8.24 -10.25 28.21
C LEU A 451 -9.01 -9.84 29.44
N HIS A 452 -8.93 -10.66 30.48
CA HIS A 452 -9.52 -10.38 31.76
C HIS A 452 -8.44 -10.38 32.83
N SER A 453 -8.43 -9.32 33.63
CA SER A 453 -7.71 -9.25 34.89
C SER A 453 -8.71 -8.93 36.01
N PRO A 454 -8.33 -9.01 37.31
CA PRO A 454 -9.27 -8.83 38.40
C PRO A 454 -10.04 -7.49 38.32
N GLY A 455 -11.33 -7.56 37.98
CA GLY A 455 -12.22 -6.40 37.88
C GLY A 455 -12.09 -5.56 36.60
N ILE A 456 -11.22 -5.94 35.64
CA ILE A 456 -10.96 -5.16 34.42
C ILE A 456 -11.04 -6.06 33.18
N VAL A 457 -11.72 -5.54 32.17
CA VAL A 457 -11.82 -6.15 30.85
C VAL A 457 -10.98 -5.33 29.88
N TRP A 458 -10.03 -6.00 29.24
CA TRP A 458 -9.12 -5.37 28.27
C TRP A 458 -9.56 -5.67 26.85
N SER A 459 -9.64 -4.62 26.04
CA SER A 459 -10.13 -4.67 24.66
C SER A 459 -8.97 -4.65 23.66
N ALA A 460 -9.07 -5.46 22.59
CA ALA A 460 -8.14 -5.38 21.48
C ALA A 460 -8.29 -4.04 20.74
N ARG A 461 -7.18 -3.40 20.43
CA ARG A 461 -7.09 -2.14 19.70
C ARG A 461 -6.13 -2.29 18.51
N PRO A 462 -6.34 -1.54 17.41
CA PRO A 462 -5.42 -1.56 16.27
C PRO A 462 -4.04 -0.95 16.64
N ASP A 463 -4.07 0.13 17.42
CA ASP A 463 -2.94 0.78 18.07
C ASP A 463 -3.42 1.48 19.36
N LEU A 464 -2.50 2.05 20.14
CA LEU A 464 -2.79 2.75 21.41
C LEU A 464 -2.56 4.27 21.30
N LEU A 465 -2.34 4.80 20.10
CA LEU A 465 -1.92 6.21 19.93
C LEU A 465 -3.02 7.19 20.34
N ALA A 466 -4.28 6.80 20.17
CA ALA A 466 -5.45 7.58 20.56
C ALA A 466 -6.00 7.19 21.95
N SER A 467 -5.34 6.26 22.65
CA SER A 467 -5.77 5.80 23.98
C SER A 467 -5.28 6.74 25.07
N ASN A 468 -6.13 7.03 26.06
CA ASN A 468 -5.74 7.76 27.26
C ASN A 468 -5.05 6.83 28.27
N ALA A 469 -4.47 7.41 29.33
CA ALA A 469 -3.73 6.71 30.38
C ALA A 469 -4.50 5.58 31.09
N PHE A 470 -5.83 5.64 31.14
CA PHE A 470 -6.67 4.71 31.89
C PHE A 470 -7.36 3.67 30.99
N ASP A 471 -7.27 3.81 29.67
CA ASP A 471 -7.95 2.92 28.73
C ASP A 471 -7.37 1.50 28.82
N PRO A 472 -8.18 0.48 29.18
CA PRO A 472 -7.75 -0.92 29.25
C PRO A 472 -7.71 -1.51 27.83
N GLY A 473 -6.72 -1.08 27.05
CA GLY A 473 -6.50 -1.51 25.67
C GLY A 473 -5.22 -2.32 25.52
N PHE A 474 -5.23 -3.31 24.62
CA PHE A 474 -4.03 -4.01 24.19
C PHE A 474 -3.98 -4.15 22.67
N VAL A 475 -2.79 -4.33 22.11
CA VAL A 475 -2.56 -4.55 20.68
C VAL A 475 -2.04 -5.96 20.50
N ALA A 476 -2.70 -6.75 19.65
CA ALA A 476 -2.17 -8.03 19.21
C ALA A 476 -1.17 -7.81 18.06
N GLU A 477 0.09 -8.18 18.29
CA GLU A 477 1.17 -8.11 17.32
C GLU A 477 1.43 -9.54 16.80
N VAL A 478 0.95 -9.81 15.58
CA VAL A 478 1.02 -11.13 14.95
C VAL A 478 2.28 -11.23 14.08
N GLU A 479 3.09 -12.26 14.31
CA GLU A 479 4.26 -12.57 13.50
C GLU A 479 3.90 -13.38 12.23
N ALA A 480 4.86 -13.53 11.32
CA ALA A 480 4.63 -14.23 10.04
C ALA A 480 4.25 -15.72 10.20
N ASP A 481 4.58 -16.34 11.34
CA ASP A 481 4.22 -17.72 11.68
C ASP A 481 2.83 -17.82 12.35
N GLY A 482 2.11 -16.70 12.50
CA GLY A 482 0.82 -16.62 13.19
C GLY A 482 0.93 -16.47 14.71
N THR A 483 2.13 -16.46 15.29
CA THR A 483 2.32 -16.22 16.72
C THR A 483 1.86 -14.82 17.10
N ALA A 484 0.92 -14.71 18.05
CA ALA A 484 0.42 -13.44 18.54
C ALA A 484 1.05 -13.07 19.90
N LEU A 485 1.75 -11.93 19.93
CA LEU A 485 2.27 -11.29 21.14
C LEU A 485 1.39 -10.11 21.52
N LEU A 486 1.09 -9.95 22.80
CA LEU A 486 0.21 -8.87 23.27
C LEU A 486 1.04 -7.70 23.78
N ARG A 487 0.72 -6.50 23.31
CA ARG A 487 1.34 -5.25 23.75
C ARG A 487 0.32 -4.38 24.47
N PHE A 488 0.66 -3.97 25.68
CA PHE A 488 -0.12 -3.05 26.50
C PHE A 488 0.41 -1.62 26.42
N GLY A 489 -0.31 -0.70 27.05
CA GLY A 489 0.06 0.70 27.20
C GLY A 489 1.18 0.92 28.22
N ASP A 490 1.46 2.19 28.46
CA ASP A 490 2.55 2.69 29.31
C ASP A 490 2.08 3.81 30.27
N ASP A 491 0.78 3.85 30.57
CA ASP A 491 0.08 4.90 31.34
C ASP A 491 0.15 6.31 30.72
N ALA A 492 0.74 6.47 29.53
CA ALA A 492 0.59 7.64 28.69
C ALA A 492 -0.33 7.34 27.49
N TYR A 493 -0.11 6.18 26.85
CA TYR A 493 -0.86 5.70 25.70
C TYR A 493 -1.50 4.34 26.02
N GLY A 494 -2.65 4.38 26.68
CA GLY A 494 -3.30 3.21 27.26
C GLY A 494 -2.73 2.83 28.62
N ARG A 495 -3.53 2.09 29.39
CA ARG A 495 -3.15 1.60 30.73
C ARG A 495 -2.03 0.56 30.67
N ALA A 496 -1.07 0.66 31.59
CA ALA A 496 -0.06 -0.36 31.82
C ALA A 496 -0.58 -1.45 32.80
N PRO A 497 -0.24 -2.72 32.59
CA PRO A 497 -0.53 -3.79 33.55
C PRO A 497 0.24 -3.60 34.86
N GLU A 498 -0.40 -3.94 35.97
CA GLU A 498 0.23 -3.92 37.28
C GLU A 498 1.18 -5.12 37.47
N ALA A 499 2.23 -4.96 38.27
CA ALA A 499 3.17 -6.06 38.53
C ALA A 499 2.46 -7.25 39.19
N GLY A 500 2.65 -8.45 38.63
CA GLY A 500 2.00 -9.68 39.08
C GLY A 500 0.54 -9.84 38.64
N GLU A 501 -0.02 -8.90 37.88
CA GLU A 501 -1.41 -8.97 37.43
C GLU A 501 -1.65 -10.20 36.52
N PRO A 502 -2.59 -11.10 36.87
CA PRO A 502 -2.90 -12.27 36.08
C PRO A 502 -3.88 -11.93 34.94
N PHE A 503 -3.61 -12.46 33.75
CA PHE A 503 -4.46 -12.27 32.57
C PHE A 503 -5.00 -13.59 32.06
N THR A 504 -6.31 -13.75 31.96
CA THR A 504 -6.91 -14.84 31.17
C THR A 504 -7.35 -14.29 29.81
N ALA A 505 -7.32 -15.13 28.78
CA ALA A 505 -7.62 -14.73 27.41
C ALA A 505 -8.83 -15.49 26.86
N ARG A 506 -9.75 -14.74 26.25
CA ARG A 506 -10.83 -15.26 25.41
C ARG A 506 -10.60 -14.74 24.00
N TYR A 507 -10.44 -15.64 23.04
CA TYR A 507 -10.16 -15.25 21.66
C TYR A 507 -10.61 -16.32 20.68
N ARG A 508 -10.61 -16.01 19.39
CA ARG A 508 -10.91 -16.99 18.35
C ARG A 508 -9.65 -17.43 17.60
N VAL A 509 -9.64 -18.69 17.19
CA VAL A 509 -8.54 -19.35 16.49
C VAL A 509 -9.00 -19.77 15.10
N GLY A 510 -8.25 -19.41 14.07
CA GLY A 510 -8.60 -19.65 12.67
C GLY A 510 -8.97 -18.36 11.96
N SER A 511 -8.25 -18.04 10.89
CA SER A 511 -8.45 -16.83 10.08
C SER A 511 -7.90 -17.05 8.68
N GLY A 512 -8.05 -16.04 7.83
CA GLY A 512 -7.42 -16.01 6.52
C GLY A 512 -8.09 -16.88 5.48
N ALA A 513 -7.33 -17.18 4.43
CA ALA A 513 -7.83 -17.84 3.24
C ALA A 513 -8.26 -19.30 3.48
N ALA A 514 -7.81 -19.92 4.58
CA ALA A 514 -8.22 -21.26 4.99
C ALA A 514 -9.74 -21.38 5.22
N GLY A 515 -10.41 -20.28 5.60
CA GLY A 515 -11.87 -20.25 5.75
C GLY A 515 -12.64 -20.15 4.43
N ASN A 516 -11.97 -19.95 3.29
CA ASN A 516 -12.63 -19.90 1.98
C ASN A 516 -12.92 -21.31 1.49
N LEU A 517 -14.19 -21.69 1.50
CA LEU A 517 -14.64 -23.05 1.24
C LEU A 517 -15.65 -23.09 0.09
N PRO A 518 -15.68 -24.18 -0.70
CA PRO A 518 -16.69 -24.32 -1.74
C PRO A 518 -18.10 -24.43 -1.15
N ALA A 519 -19.12 -24.23 -1.99
CA ALA A 519 -20.50 -24.52 -1.63
C ALA A 519 -20.65 -25.99 -1.19
N GLY A 520 -21.44 -26.24 -0.15
CA GLY A 520 -21.69 -27.56 0.42
C GLY A 520 -20.58 -28.13 1.32
N ALA A 521 -19.53 -27.37 1.64
CA ALA A 521 -18.43 -27.82 2.51
C ALA A 521 -18.76 -27.82 4.02
N ILE A 522 -19.65 -26.91 4.48
CA ILE A 522 -20.10 -26.81 5.87
C ILE A 522 -21.30 -27.74 6.04
N THR A 523 -21.13 -28.83 6.78
CA THR A 523 -22.12 -29.91 6.86
C THR A 523 -22.44 -30.36 8.28
N GLY A 524 -21.55 -30.09 9.24
CA GLY A 524 -21.73 -30.51 10.63
C GLY A 524 -22.26 -29.41 11.53
N MET A 525 -22.95 -29.80 12.61
CA MET A 525 -23.34 -28.92 13.72
C MET A 525 -23.02 -29.59 15.06
N VAL A 526 -22.43 -28.83 15.98
CA VAL A 526 -22.06 -29.28 17.33
C VAL A 526 -22.63 -28.31 18.37
N PRO A 527 -23.40 -28.81 19.37
CA PRO A 527 -23.86 -30.20 19.49
C PRO A 527 -24.84 -30.54 18.35
N ALA A 528 -24.93 -31.82 18.01
CA ALA A 528 -25.95 -32.28 17.07
C ALA A 528 -27.34 -32.10 17.71
N ASP A 529 -28.32 -31.66 16.92
CA ASP A 529 -29.71 -31.50 17.34
C ASP A 529 -30.59 -32.34 16.42
N GLY A 530 -31.40 -33.25 16.97
CA GLY A 530 -32.27 -34.14 16.19
C GLY A 530 -33.36 -33.42 15.39
N ARG A 531 -33.58 -32.13 15.64
CA ARG A 531 -34.49 -31.28 14.87
C ARG A 531 -33.89 -30.80 13.55
N VAL A 532 -32.57 -30.84 13.40
CA VAL A 532 -31.86 -30.48 12.17
C VAL A 532 -31.65 -31.70 11.30
N VAL A 533 -32.27 -31.70 10.12
CA VAL A 533 -32.16 -32.75 9.11
C VAL A 533 -30.87 -32.60 8.32
N ARG A 534 -30.55 -31.36 7.90
CA ARG A 534 -29.38 -31.07 7.08
C ARG A 534 -28.85 -29.66 7.33
N VAL A 535 -27.52 -29.55 7.31
CA VAL A 535 -26.79 -28.28 7.32
C VAL A 535 -25.99 -28.22 6.03
N SER A 536 -26.05 -27.08 5.34
CA SER A 536 -25.28 -26.87 4.10
C SER A 536 -25.02 -25.39 3.87
N ASN A 537 -23.87 -25.01 3.33
CA ASN A 537 -23.65 -23.67 2.79
C ASN A 537 -23.98 -23.65 1.28
N PRO A 538 -25.12 -23.07 0.84
CA PRO A 538 -25.49 -23.05 -0.57
C PRO A 538 -24.54 -22.21 -1.43
N LEU A 539 -23.86 -21.24 -0.82
CA LEU A 539 -22.85 -20.38 -1.43
C LEU A 539 -21.46 -20.72 -0.88
N PRO A 540 -20.39 -20.48 -1.66
CA PRO A 540 -19.04 -20.61 -1.13
C PRO A 540 -18.81 -19.67 0.05
N ALA A 541 -18.08 -20.15 1.07
CA ALA A 541 -17.56 -19.28 2.10
C ALA A 541 -16.44 -18.41 1.49
N ALA A 542 -16.49 -17.10 1.73
CA ALA A 542 -15.62 -16.13 1.07
C ALA A 542 -15.24 -14.99 2.03
N GLY A 543 -14.31 -14.13 1.61
CA GLY A 543 -13.83 -12.99 2.40
C GLY A 543 -12.65 -13.29 3.31
N GLY A 544 -12.22 -14.55 3.40
CA GLY A 544 -11.01 -14.93 4.11
C GLY A 544 -9.76 -14.41 3.40
N VAL A 545 -8.96 -13.59 4.08
CA VAL A 545 -7.74 -12.98 3.53
C VAL A 545 -6.61 -13.16 4.52
N ASP A 546 -5.48 -13.69 4.07
CA ASP A 546 -4.31 -13.91 4.92
C ASP A 546 -3.69 -12.58 5.41
N PRO A 547 -2.94 -12.61 6.53
CA PRO A 547 -2.23 -11.44 7.00
C PRO A 547 -1.33 -10.85 5.91
N GLU A 548 -1.26 -9.51 5.86
CA GLU A 548 -0.42 -8.85 4.86
C GLU A 548 1.04 -9.26 5.02
N SER A 549 1.75 -9.48 3.91
CA SER A 549 3.15 -9.88 3.93
C SER A 549 4.07 -8.69 4.21
N ALA A 550 5.15 -8.90 4.96
CA ALA A 550 6.14 -7.87 5.23
C ALA A 550 6.75 -7.27 3.94
N ALA A 551 6.93 -8.09 2.89
CA ALA A 551 7.45 -7.65 1.61
C ALA A 551 6.49 -6.67 0.90
N LEU A 552 5.18 -6.98 0.91
CA LEU A 552 4.17 -6.09 0.33
C LEU A 552 4.09 -4.77 1.08
N VAL A 553 4.12 -4.80 2.42
CA VAL A 553 4.10 -3.57 3.24
C VAL A 553 5.31 -2.69 2.97
N LYS A 554 6.51 -3.28 2.83
CA LYS A 554 7.72 -2.51 2.48
C LYS A 554 7.61 -1.80 1.13
N LEU A 555 6.83 -2.35 0.20
CA LEU A 555 6.55 -1.74 -1.10
C LEU A 555 5.49 -0.64 -0.98
N LEU A 556 4.39 -0.90 -0.27
CA LEU A 556 3.22 -0.01 -0.23
C LEU A 556 3.36 1.13 0.78
N ALA A 557 3.89 0.88 1.97
CA ALA A 557 3.94 1.85 3.06
C ALA A 557 4.69 3.14 2.69
N PRO A 558 5.83 3.12 1.96
CA PRO A 558 6.49 4.35 1.50
C PRO A 558 5.65 5.18 0.53
N HIS A 559 4.63 4.62 -0.11
CA HIS A 559 3.72 5.37 -0.98
C HIS A 559 2.48 5.89 -0.24
N ALA A 560 2.22 5.41 0.98
CA ALA A 560 1.03 5.75 1.75
C ALA A 560 0.90 7.25 2.02
N PHE A 561 2.00 7.95 2.32
CA PHE A 561 1.99 9.39 2.58
C PHE A 561 1.52 10.24 1.38
N ARG A 562 1.55 9.69 0.15
CA ARG A 562 1.04 10.38 -1.04
C ARG A 562 -0.49 10.47 -1.02
N ARG A 563 -1.15 9.53 -0.35
CA ARG A 563 -2.59 9.59 -0.10
C ARG A 563 -2.81 10.52 1.09
N GLN A 564 -3.21 11.75 0.78
CA GLN A 564 -3.55 12.72 1.80
C GLN A 564 -4.81 12.25 2.55
N GLU A 565 -4.71 12.10 3.86
CA GLU A 565 -5.79 11.74 4.79
C GLU A 565 -6.30 12.98 5.55
N ARG A 566 -6.10 14.17 4.97
CA ARG A 566 -6.50 15.49 5.49
C ARG A 566 -6.99 16.38 4.34
N ALA A 567 -8.11 17.06 4.52
CA ALA A 567 -8.59 18.02 3.53
C ALA A 567 -8.24 19.45 3.97
N VAL A 568 -7.41 20.14 3.19
CA VAL A 568 -6.97 21.52 3.51
C VAL A 568 -7.36 22.49 2.41
N THR A 569 -7.13 22.12 1.14
CA THR A 569 -7.50 22.91 -0.03
C THR A 569 -8.87 22.50 -0.57
N GLU A 570 -9.47 23.34 -1.42
CA GLU A 570 -10.71 23.00 -2.14
C GLU A 570 -10.59 21.70 -2.94
N ALA A 571 -9.44 21.50 -3.61
CA ALA A 571 -9.19 20.29 -4.37
C ALA A 571 -9.11 19.05 -3.46
N ASP A 572 -8.54 19.18 -2.26
CA ASP A 572 -8.47 18.07 -1.30
C ASP A 572 -9.85 17.67 -0.80
N TYR A 573 -10.70 18.66 -0.46
CA TYR A 573 -12.08 18.39 -0.05
C TYR A 573 -12.84 17.68 -1.17
N ALA A 574 -12.78 18.19 -2.41
CA ALA A 574 -13.40 17.53 -3.56
C ALA A 574 -12.89 16.09 -3.77
N ALA A 575 -11.58 15.87 -3.66
CA ALA A 575 -10.96 14.55 -3.85
C ALA A 575 -11.29 13.57 -2.73
N VAL A 576 -11.41 14.03 -1.47
CA VAL A 576 -11.81 13.21 -0.33
C VAL A 576 -13.29 12.86 -0.42
N THR A 577 -14.17 13.81 -0.74
CA THR A 577 -15.60 13.57 -0.91
C THR A 577 -15.87 12.53 -2.00
N GLN A 578 -15.11 12.57 -3.11
CA GLN A 578 -15.18 11.57 -4.20
C GLN A 578 -14.73 10.16 -3.80
N ARG A 579 -14.17 9.95 -2.60
CA ARG A 579 -13.89 8.60 -2.07
C ARG A 579 -15.13 7.92 -1.49
N HIS A 580 -16.20 8.68 -1.24
CA HIS A 580 -17.46 8.13 -0.75
C HIS A 580 -18.17 7.37 -1.88
N PRO A 581 -18.64 6.12 -1.66
CA PRO A 581 -19.19 5.28 -2.72
C PRO A 581 -20.44 5.86 -3.39
N GLY A 582 -21.22 6.67 -2.67
CA GLY A 582 -22.40 7.35 -3.20
C GLY A 582 -22.14 8.62 -4.01
N VAL A 583 -20.87 9.03 -4.19
CA VAL A 583 -20.47 10.28 -4.85
C VAL A 583 -19.78 9.98 -6.17
N GLN A 584 -20.31 10.51 -7.27
CA GLN A 584 -19.67 10.44 -8.58
C GLN A 584 -18.65 11.57 -8.74
N LYS A 585 -19.05 12.80 -8.44
CA LYS A 585 -18.20 13.99 -8.52
C LYS A 585 -18.51 14.95 -7.37
N ALA A 586 -17.52 15.74 -6.98
CA ALA A 586 -17.70 16.79 -5.99
C ALA A 586 -16.88 18.02 -6.36
N VAL A 587 -17.40 19.19 -6.06
CA VAL A 587 -16.71 20.48 -6.16
C VAL A 587 -16.76 21.14 -4.79
N ALA A 588 -15.61 21.52 -4.24
CA ALA A 588 -15.56 22.25 -2.98
C ALA A 588 -15.12 23.71 -3.20
N ARG A 589 -15.59 24.60 -2.33
CA ARG A 589 -15.24 26.03 -2.26
C ARG A 589 -15.09 26.47 -0.82
N LEU A 590 -14.00 27.16 -0.49
CA LEU A 590 -13.87 27.82 0.81
C LEU A 590 -14.46 29.23 0.72
N ARG A 591 -15.44 29.54 1.57
CA ARG A 591 -16.08 30.85 1.62
C ARG A 591 -15.98 31.44 3.02
N TRP A 592 -15.61 32.71 3.10
CA TRP A 592 -15.68 33.48 4.35
C TRP A 592 -17.14 33.81 4.67
N THR A 593 -17.62 33.39 5.84
CA THR A 593 -19.02 33.60 6.29
C THR A 593 -19.17 34.80 7.23
N GLY A 594 -18.09 35.55 7.47
CA GLY A 594 -18.07 36.71 8.37
C GLY A 594 -17.22 36.46 9.62
N SER A 595 -17.31 35.26 10.18
CA SER A 595 -16.63 34.89 11.43
C SER A 595 -15.54 33.82 11.25
N TRP A 596 -15.68 32.93 10.26
CA TRP A 596 -14.69 31.93 9.89
C TRP A 596 -14.88 31.50 8.42
N HIS A 597 -14.03 30.58 7.95
CA HIS A 597 -14.22 29.95 6.65
C HIS A 597 -15.08 28.70 6.78
N THR A 598 -16.10 28.59 5.93
CA THR A 598 -16.92 27.38 5.75
C THR A 598 -16.58 26.76 4.40
N VAL A 599 -16.48 25.44 4.38
CA VAL A 599 -16.22 24.64 3.18
C VAL A 599 -17.57 24.21 2.60
N PHE A 600 -17.95 24.78 1.47
CA PHE A 600 -19.14 24.38 0.73
C PHE A 600 -18.75 23.27 -0.25
N ILE A 601 -19.44 22.13 -0.20
CA ILE A 601 -19.17 20.96 -1.01
C ILE A 601 -20.43 20.59 -1.78
N THR A 602 -20.41 20.86 -3.08
CA THR A 602 -21.50 20.51 -3.98
C THR A 602 -21.25 19.13 -4.56
N VAL A 603 -22.22 18.23 -4.42
CA VAL A 603 -22.05 16.79 -4.64
C VAL A 603 -22.97 16.29 -5.76
N ASP A 604 -22.37 15.69 -6.77
CA ASP A 604 -23.03 14.95 -7.83
C ASP A 604 -23.03 13.46 -7.45
N ARG A 605 -24.22 12.93 -7.17
CA ARG A 605 -24.39 11.54 -6.73
C ARG A 605 -24.58 10.61 -7.92
N LEU A 606 -24.11 9.37 -7.77
CA LEU A 606 -24.39 8.31 -8.74
C LEU A 606 -25.89 8.15 -9.00
N GLY A 607 -26.25 7.94 -10.26
CA GLY A 607 -27.63 7.85 -10.73
C GLY A 607 -28.38 9.19 -10.75
N GLY A 608 -27.71 10.32 -10.47
CA GLY A 608 -28.35 11.62 -10.33
C GLY A 608 -29.25 11.72 -9.10
N ALA A 609 -28.96 10.95 -8.06
CA ALA A 609 -29.72 10.97 -6.81
C ALA A 609 -29.64 12.33 -6.11
N GLU A 610 -30.70 12.72 -5.41
CA GLU A 610 -30.72 13.97 -4.66
C GLU A 610 -29.87 13.87 -3.38
N VAL A 611 -29.36 15.01 -2.93
CA VAL A 611 -28.70 15.14 -1.62
C VAL A 611 -29.80 15.28 -0.58
N THR A 612 -30.21 14.16 0.02
CA THR A 612 -31.20 14.15 1.11
C THR A 612 -30.54 14.46 2.45
N PRO A 613 -31.30 14.89 3.48
CA PRO A 613 -30.74 15.15 4.81
C PRO A 613 -30.01 13.96 5.43
N GLU A 614 -30.47 12.73 5.13
CA GLU A 614 -29.85 11.50 5.61
C GLU A 614 -28.48 11.28 4.95
N PHE A 615 -28.39 11.47 3.64
CA PHE A 615 -27.13 11.36 2.91
C PHE A 615 -26.16 12.49 3.27
N GLU A 616 -26.68 13.70 3.53
CA GLU A 616 -25.89 14.81 4.03
C GLU A 616 -25.23 14.46 5.38
N ALA A 617 -26.00 13.90 6.33
CA ALA A 617 -25.47 13.49 7.62
C ALA A 617 -24.43 12.37 7.47
N GLU A 618 -24.70 11.35 6.66
CA GLU A 618 -23.76 10.27 6.33
C GLU A 618 -22.44 10.82 5.76
N LEU A 619 -22.52 11.72 4.78
CA LEU A 619 -21.35 12.28 4.13
C LEU A 619 -20.58 13.24 5.05
N ARG A 620 -21.29 13.97 5.91
CA ARG A 620 -20.70 14.83 6.95
C ARG A 620 -19.91 14.01 7.95
N ASP A 621 -20.46 12.91 8.45
CA ASP A 621 -19.79 11.98 9.35
C ASP A 621 -18.55 11.35 8.69
N PHE A 622 -18.66 10.99 7.40
CA PHE A 622 -17.52 10.52 6.62
C PHE A 622 -16.39 11.58 6.51
N LEU A 623 -16.75 12.83 6.27
CA LEU A 623 -15.79 13.93 6.10
C LEU A 623 -15.14 14.39 7.41
N GLU A 624 -15.75 14.11 8.57
CA GLU A 624 -15.27 14.58 9.87
C GLU A 624 -13.82 14.14 10.15
N ARG A 625 -13.45 12.92 9.75
CA ARG A 625 -12.07 12.41 9.87
C ARG A 625 -11.04 13.25 9.11
N TYR A 626 -11.44 13.88 8.01
CA TYR A 626 -10.53 14.59 7.09
C TYR A 626 -10.59 16.10 7.29
N ARG A 627 -11.68 16.60 7.89
CA ARG A 627 -11.96 18.02 8.06
C ARG A 627 -10.90 18.71 8.89
N ARG A 628 -10.51 19.91 8.49
CA ARG A 628 -9.66 20.78 9.32
C ARG A 628 -10.42 21.22 10.56
N ALA A 629 -9.83 21.06 11.74
CA ALA A 629 -10.40 21.55 12.99
C ALA A 629 -10.80 23.04 12.89
N GLY A 630 -11.97 23.39 13.41
CA GLY A 630 -12.52 24.75 13.39
C GLY A 630 -13.09 25.22 12.04
N HIS A 631 -13.24 24.35 11.04
CA HIS A 631 -13.89 24.68 9.76
C HIS A 631 -15.23 23.98 9.65
N ASP A 632 -16.30 24.72 9.42
CA ASP A 632 -17.59 24.09 9.14
C ASP A 632 -17.61 23.56 7.71
N VAL A 633 -18.32 22.46 7.50
CA VAL A 633 -18.59 21.89 6.18
C VAL A 633 -20.07 22.06 5.92
N GLU A 634 -20.43 22.51 4.72
CA GLU A 634 -21.81 22.56 4.23
C GLU A 634 -21.88 21.77 2.94
N ILE A 635 -22.91 20.93 2.79
CA ILE A 635 -23.04 20.01 1.66
C ILE A 635 -24.33 20.33 0.93
N ASP A 636 -24.25 20.52 -0.39
CA ASP A 636 -25.40 20.83 -1.23
C ASP A 636 -25.44 20.00 -2.53
N GLY A 637 -26.62 19.93 -3.14
CA GLY A 637 -26.83 19.27 -4.43
C GLY A 637 -26.44 20.17 -5.62
N PRO A 638 -26.26 19.57 -6.81
CA PRO A 638 -25.92 20.33 -8.01
C PRO A 638 -27.08 21.22 -8.45
N VAL A 639 -26.80 22.24 -9.27
CA VAL A 639 -27.84 23.03 -9.92
C VAL A 639 -28.24 22.35 -11.23
N PRO A 640 -29.42 21.70 -11.33
CA PRO A 640 -29.83 21.05 -12.57
C PRO A 640 -30.20 22.11 -13.62
N VAL A 641 -29.66 21.95 -14.82
CA VAL A 641 -29.96 22.79 -15.98
C VAL A 641 -30.78 21.97 -16.98
N PRO A 642 -32.11 22.06 -16.96
CA PRO A 642 -32.95 21.33 -17.89
C PRO A 642 -32.72 21.80 -19.32
N LEU A 643 -32.78 20.88 -20.28
CA LEU A 643 -32.58 21.14 -21.71
C LEU A 643 -33.88 21.03 -22.50
N TYR A 644 -34.01 21.85 -23.56
CA TYR A 644 -35.01 21.69 -24.59
C TYR A 644 -34.32 21.28 -25.90
N LEU A 645 -34.68 20.09 -26.39
CA LEU A 645 -34.12 19.50 -27.60
C LEU A 645 -35.24 19.08 -28.55
N GLU A 646 -35.23 19.61 -29.77
CA GLU A 646 -36.18 19.26 -30.82
C GLU A 646 -35.42 18.77 -32.06
N LEU A 647 -35.74 17.56 -32.49
CA LEU A 647 -35.11 16.89 -33.63
C LEU A 647 -36.15 16.49 -34.68
N ALA A 648 -35.88 16.86 -35.92
CA ALA A 648 -36.56 16.37 -37.10
C ALA A 648 -35.72 15.25 -37.75
N VAL A 649 -36.26 14.04 -37.79
CA VAL A 649 -35.55 12.83 -38.25
C VAL A 649 -36.22 12.25 -39.48
N CYS A 650 -35.43 11.96 -40.52
CA CYS A 650 -35.88 11.21 -41.69
C CYS A 650 -35.47 9.74 -41.56
N VAL A 651 -36.44 8.84 -41.73
CA VAL A 651 -36.27 7.38 -41.62
C VAL A 651 -36.05 6.78 -43.01
N GLN A 652 -35.17 5.78 -43.10
CA GLN A 652 -34.90 5.04 -44.33
C GLN A 652 -36.18 4.32 -44.83
N PRO A 653 -36.41 4.22 -46.15
CA PRO A 653 -37.66 3.67 -46.72
C PRO A 653 -38.00 2.23 -46.32
N ASN A 654 -37.01 1.45 -45.89
CA ASN A 654 -37.13 0.05 -45.48
C ASN A 654 -37.30 -0.15 -43.96
N ALA A 655 -37.22 0.91 -43.17
CA ALA A 655 -37.35 0.88 -41.71
C ALA A 655 -38.73 1.36 -41.25
N LEU A 656 -39.26 0.76 -40.17
CA LEU A 656 -40.55 1.10 -39.59
C LEU A 656 -40.40 2.35 -38.70
N ALA A 657 -41.10 3.43 -39.03
CA ALA A 657 -40.99 4.70 -38.30
C ALA A 657 -41.25 4.59 -36.78
N PRO A 658 -42.24 3.81 -36.29
CA PRO A 658 -42.44 3.64 -34.85
C PRO A 658 -41.27 2.92 -34.15
N ALA A 659 -40.67 1.92 -34.80
CA ALA A 659 -39.54 1.19 -34.26
C ALA A 659 -38.28 2.07 -34.16
N VAL A 660 -38.02 2.87 -35.19
CA VAL A 660 -36.91 3.85 -35.18
C VAL A 660 -37.15 4.93 -34.13
N LYS A 661 -38.39 5.40 -33.96
CA LYS A 661 -38.73 6.38 -32.91
C LYS A 661 -38.46 5.83 -31.51
N ALA A 662 -38.87 4.60 -31.23
CA ALA A 662 -38.60 3.94 -29.95
C ALA A 662 -37.08 3.77 -29.71
N ALA A 663 -36.35 3.30 -30.71
CA ALA A 663 -34.90 3.14 -30.63
C ALA A 663 -34.15 4.48 -30.46
N LEU A 664 -34.65 5.58 -31.05
CA LEU A 664 -34.12 6.92 -30.84
C LEU A 664 -34.38 7.43 -29.42
N GLN A 665 -35.57 7.18 -28.87
CA GLN A 665 -35.88 7.53 -27.48
C GLN A 665 -34.97 6.78 -26.50
N GLU A 666 -34.74 5.49 -26.75
CA GLU A 666 -33.81 4.68 -25.95
C GLU A 666 -32.36 5.17 -26.07
N ALA A 667 -31.86 5.38 -27.30
CA ALA A 667 -30.49 5.83 -27.54
C ALA A 667 -30.21 7.24 -26.95
N LEU A 668 -31.16 8.16 -27.08
CA LEU A 668 -31.04 9.50 -26.47
C LEU A 668 -31.25 9.45 -24.96
N GLY A 669 -32.14 8.59 -24.44
CA GLY A 669 -32.27 8.33 -23.01
C GLY A 669 -30.96 7.81 -22.40
N ALA A 670 -30.29 6.89 -23.09
CA ALA A 670 -28.98 6.40 -22.71
C ALA A 670 -27.88 7.48 -22.78
N LEU A 671 -27.92 8.38 -23.78
CA LEU A 671 -27.01 9.52 -23.86
C LEU A 671 -27.18 10.45 -22.65
N PHE A 672 -28.43 10.81 -22.32
CA PHE A 672 -28.81 11.71 -21.22
C PHE A 672 -28.93 11.03 -19.86
N HIS A 673 -28.40 9.81 -19.71
CA HIS A 673 -28.28 9.17 -18.41
C HIS A 673 -27.52 10.09 -17.43
N PRO A 674 -27.99 10.29 -16.19
CA PRO A 674 -27.39 11.23 -15.24
C PRO A 674 -25.87 11.05 -15.09
N ASP A 675 -25.39 9.81 -15.02
CA ASP A 675 -23.96 9.50 -14.86
C ASP A 675 -23.07 9.93 -16.04
N ASN A 676 -23.62 10.32 -17.19
CA ASN A 676 -22.84 10.76 -18.35
C ASN A 676 -22.49 12.27 -18.32
N PHE A 677 -23.16 13.05 -17.47
CA PHE A 677 -22.96 14.49 -17.36
C PHE A 677 -22.65 14.88 -15.93
N THR A 678 -21.56 15.60 -15.72
CA THR A 678 -21.19 16.13 -14.40
C THR A 678 -20.90 17.63 -14.46
N PHE A 679 -20.45 18.20 -13.34
CA PHE A 679 -20.19 19.63 -13.15
C PHE A 679 -19.39 20.27 -14.30
N GLY A 680 -19.95 21.34 -14.86
CA GLY A 680 -19.27 22.15 -15.90
C GLY A 680 -19.11 21.46 -17.25
N GLN A 681 -19.65 20.25 -17.42
CA GLN A 681 -19.58 19.53 -18.68
C GLN A 681 -20.55 20.12 -19.70
N SER A 682 -19.99 20.65 -20.79
CA SER A 682 -20.76 21.22 -21.89
C SER A 682 -21.23 20.11 -22.85
N LEU A 683 -22.45 20.25 -23.37
CA LEU A 683 -23.03 19.33 -24.35
C LEU A 683 -22.88 19.91 -25.76
N TYR A 684 -22.21 19.18 -26.62
CA TYR A 684 -22.03 19.54 -28.03
C TYR A 684 -23.11 18.88 -28.88
N LEU A 685 -23.66 19.63 -29.83
CA LEU A 685 -24.70 19.13 -30.72
C LEU A 685 -24.24 17.93 -31.57
N SER A 686 -22.92 17.84 -31.86
CA SER A 686 -22.31 16.69 -32.52
C SER A 686 -22.47 15.37 -31.75
N GLN A 687 -22.54 15.41 -30.41
CA GLN A 687 -22.78 14.23 -29.58
C GLN A 687 -24.22 13.72 -29.75
N VAL A 688 -25.19 14.64 -29.84
CA VAL A 688 -26.59 14.31 -30.14
C VAL A 688 -26.72 13.71 -31.54
N TYR A 689 -26.07 14.31 -32.54
CA TYR A 689 -26.06 13.74 -33.90
C TYR A 689 -25.43 12.35 -33.95
N ARG A 690 -24.32 12.15 -33.23
CA ARG A 690 -23.66 10.84 -33.17
C ARG A 690 -24.57 9.77 -32.57
N ALA A 691 -25.26 10.07 -31.47
CA ALA A 691 -26.18 9.12 -30.85
C ALA A 691 -27.39 8.82 -31.75
N ALA A 692 -27.97 9.84 -32.36
CA ALA A 692 -29.15 9.67 -33.22
C ALA A 692 -28.82 8.96 -34.55
N LEU A 693 -27.69 9.28 -35.20
CA LEU A 693 -27.27 8.64 -36.46
C LEU A 693 -26.76 7.20 -36.27
N ALA A 694 -26.40 6.81 -35.05
CA ALA A 694 -26.02 5.43 -34.74
C ALA A 694 -27.22 4.47 -34.74
N VAL A 695 -28.45 4.98 -34.63
CA VAL A 695 -29.66 4.16 -34.63
C VAL A 695 -29.92 3.60 -36.04
N PRO A 696 -29.99 2.26 -36.21
CA PRO A 696 -30.29 1.66 -37.50
C PRO A 696 -31.62 2.17 -38.08
N GLY A 697 -31.61 2.54 -39.37
CA GLY A 697 -32.79 3.05 -40.07
C GLY A 697 -32.95 4.57 -40.06
N VAL A 698 -32.06 5.32 -39.40
CA VAL A 698 -32.00 6.79 -39.53
C VAL A 698 -31.27 7.19 -40.82
N ALA A 699 -31.89 8.04 -41.64
CA ALA A 699 -31.29 8.56 -42.89
C ALA A 699 -30.64 9.93 -42.68
N SER A 700 -31.30 10.83 -41.95
CA SER A 700 -30.77 12.16 -41.61
C SER A 700 -31.44 12.72 -40.37
N VAL A 701 -30.73 13.60 -39.64
CA VAL A 701 -31.23 14.29 -38.45
C VAL A 701 -30.99 15.79 -38.62
N ARG A 702 -32.01 16.60 -38.35
CA ARG A 702 -31.93 18.06 -38.32
C ARG A 702 -32.44 18.57 -36.98
N THR A 703 -31.66 19.41 -36.31
CA THR A 703 -32.06 20.01 -35.03
C THR A 703 -32.78 21.32 -35.26
N THR A 704 -33.97 21.48 -34.68
CA THR A 704 -34.79 22.69 -34.78
C THR A 704 -34.68 23.55 -33.53
N ALA A 705 -34.46 22.94 -32.36
CA ALA A 705 -34.20 23.64 -31.10
C ALA A 705 -33.17 22.90 -30.26
N PHE A 706 -32.21 23.64 -29.68
CA PHE A 706 -31.24 23.13 -28.73
C PHE A 706 -30.80 24.24 -27.79
N HIS A 707 -31.34 24.30 -26.58
CA HIS A 707 -31.02 25.35 -25.60
C HIS A 707 -31.45 24.94 -24.18
N ARG A 708 -31.12 25.77 -23.19
CA ARG A 708 -31.61 25.60 -21.81
C ARG A 708 -33.14 25.77 -21.79
N TYR A 709 -33.84 24.85 -21.15
CA TYR A 709 -35.28 24.91 -20.96
C TYR A 709 -35.67 26.16 -20.16
N GLY A 710 -36.84 26.73 -20.43
CA GLY A 710 -37.33 27.97 -19.80
C GLY A 710 -36.67 29.26 -20.29
N HIS A 711 -35.65 29.19 -21.15
CA HIS A 711 -35.05 30.36 -21.79
C HIS A 711 -35.65 30.60 -23.17
N ARG A 712 -35.64 31.86 -23.63
CA ARG A 712 -36.10 32.18 -24.98
C ARG A 712 -35.19 31.49 -26.01
N ALA A 713 -35.81 30.80 -26.97
CA ALA A 713 -35.08 30.15 -28.05
C ALA A 713 -34.18 31.15 -28.79
N PRO A 714 -32.89 30.83 -28.98
CA PRO A 714 -31.97 31.70 -29.70
C PRO A 714 -32.34 31.78 -31.19
N ALA A 715 -31.92 32.86 -31.87
CA ALA A 715 -32.20 33.07 -33.29
C ALA A 715 -31.58 32.00 -34.20
N THR A 716 -30.48 31.39 -33.76
CA THR A 716 -29.80 30.28 -34.41
C THR A 716 -29.57 29.16 -33.39
N VAL A 717 -29.73 27.92 -33.82
CA VAL A 717 -29.44 26.74 -32.99
C VAL A 717 -27.95 26.75 -32.62
N PRO A 718 -27.58 26.83 -31.32
CA PRO A 718 -26.20 26.83 -30.91
C PRO A 718 -25.55 25.47 -31.15
N GLU A 719 -24.24 25.44 -31.35
CA GLU A 719 -23.48 24.18 -31.47
C GLU A 719 -23.16 23.54 -30.12
N VAL A 720 -23.20 24.33 -29.04
CA VAL A 720 -22.87 23.90 -27.68
C VAL A 720 -23.80 24.56 -26.67
N VAL A 721 -24.23 23.79 -25.67
CA VAL A 721 -24.84 24.32 -24.45
C VAL A 721 -23.82 24.13 -23.33
N THR A 722 -23.32 25.25 -22.81
CA THR A 722 -22.32 25.25 -21.74
C THR A 722 -22.98 25.11 -20.37
N ALA A 723 -22.35 24.34 -19.48
CA ALA A 723 -22.70 24.28 -18.06
C ALA A 723 -21.70 25.09 -17.23
N GLY A 724 -22.18 25.79 -16.22
CA GLY A 724 -21.36 26.45 -15.21
C GLY A 724 -20.72 25.46 -14.22
N PRO A 725 -19.83 25.94 -13.33
CA PRO A 725 -19.01 25.07 -12.48
C PRO A 725 -19.78 24.19 -11.49
N LEU A 726 -21.00 24.56 -11.12
CA LEU A 726 -21.89 23.81 -10.22
C LEU A 726 -23.16 23.32 -10.93
N GLU A 727 -23.23 23.51 -12.25
CA GLU A 727 -24.39 23.15 -13.06
C GLU A 727 -24.19 21.78 -13.69
N ILE A 728 -25.27 20.99 -13.76
CA ILE A 728 -25.33 19.70 -14.47
C ILE A 728 -26.48 19.75 -15.47
N LEU A 729 -26.19 19.45 -16.73
CA LEU A 729 -27.20 19.42 -17.79
C LEU A 729 -28.13 18.21 -17.61
N ARG A 730 -29.43 18.41 -17.72
CA ARG A 730 -30.44 17.37 -17.52
C ARG A 730 -31.47 17.34 -18.65
N LEU A 731 -31.81 16.14 -19.12
CA LEU A 731 -32.93 15.92 -20.03
C LEU A 731 -33.61 14.59 -19.65
N ALA A 732 -34.58 14.65 -18.73
CA ALA A 732 -35.31 13.48 -18.27
C ALA A 732 -36.44 13.05 -19.23
N ASN A 733 -37.02 14.00 -19.97
CA ASN A 733 -38.16 13.78 -20.86
C ASN A 733 -39.37 13.10 -20.18
N ASP A 734 -39.61 13.42 -18.91
CA ASP A 734 -40.76 12.93 -18.16
C ASP A 734 -42.00 13.79 -18.47
N PRO A 735 -43.10 13.23 -18.99
CA PRO A 735 -44.34 13.97 -19.24
C PRO A 735 -44.94 14.62 -17.99
N ASN A 736 -44.70 14.07 -16.80
CA ASN A 736 -45.21 14.60 -15.53
C ASN A 736 -44.38 15.77 -15.02
N PHE A 737 -43.10 15.84 -15.39
CA PHE A 737 -42.15 16.87 -14.96
C PHE A 737 -41.41 17.47 -16.17
N PRO A 738 -42.12 18.17 -17.07
CA PRO A 738 -41.52 18.75 -18.28
C PRO A 738 -40.41 19.77 -17.98
N GLU A 739 -40.40 20.36 -16.78
CA GLU A 739 -39.34 21.23 -16.26
C GLU A 739 -38.00 20.51 -16.02
N HIS A 740 -37.96 19.18 -16.06
CA HIS A 740 -36.73 18.39 -15.99
C HIS A 740 -36.05 18.20 -17.36
N GLY A 741 -36.52 18.91 -18.36
CA GLY A 741 -36.01 18.89 -19.73
C GLY A 741 -36.89 18.04 -20.64
N ARG A 742 -37.03 18.49 -21.88
CA ARG A 742 -38.01 18.00 -22.84
C ARG A 742 -37.36 17.68 -24.18
N LEU A 743 -37.66 16.47 -24.68
CA LEU A 743 -37.24 15.98 -25.98
C LEU A 743 -38.45 15.87 -26.90
N GLU A 744 -38.38 16.53 -28.05
CA GLU A 744 -39.38 16.43 -29.11
C GLU A 744 -38.78 15.79 -30.35
N LEU A 745 -39.41 14.70 -30.80
CA LEU A 745 -39.00 13.93 -31.96
C LEU A 745 -40.09 13.99 -33.03
N THR A 746 -39.78 14.67 -34.14
CA THR A 746 -40.62 14.67 -35.35
C THR A 746 -40.01 13.70 -36.34
N VAL A 747 -40.68 12.57 -36.59
CA VAL A 747 -40.17 11.50 -37.46
C VAL A 747 -40.96 11.50 -38.78
N ALA A 748 -40.27 11.53 -39.91
CA ALA A 748 -40.86 11.51 -41.25
C ALA A 748 -40.19 10.47 -42.15
N GLY A 749 -40.91 9.97 -43.16
CA GLY A 749 -40.44 8.87 -44.04
C GLY A 749 -40.69 7.49 -43.42
N GLY A 750 -39.90 6.49 -43.82
CA GLY A 750 -40.11 5.09 -43.44
C GLY A 750 -41.22 4.40 -44.23
N ARG A 751 -41.46 3.13 -43.87
CA ARG A 751 -42.54 2.29 -44.42
C ARG A 751 -43.82 2.38 -43.60
#